data_AF-A0AAP3E898-F1
#
_entry.id   AF-A0AAP3E898-F1
#
_cell.length_a   1.000
_cell.length_b   1.000
_cell.length_c   1.000
_cell.angle_alpha   90.00
_cell.angle_beta   90.00
_cell.angle_gamma   90.00
#
_symmetry.space_group_name_H-M   'P 1'
#
loop_
_entity.id
_entity.type
_entity.pdbx_description
1 polymer ?
#
loop_
_entity_poly.entity_id
_entity_poly.type
_entity_poly.pdbx_seq_one_letter_code
_entity_poly.pdbx_strand_id
1 'polypeptide(L)'
;MIGFDLSRRDVLRSGLLGTVGAASGVIGTATGTESAGGAGMDVTLIPADGDFGFNYPYYLYAPAVEGAFDRPILVEPNNTGRSTDDFDTHRESAERLIEHGTPRRIGDELRVPVLVPVFPRPSSNPVDWRHYVHALDAETMQIDSGDLERVDEQLLGMVEHARERLSEQSYPVGGDMIMNGFSASGTFVNRFTALHPDRVRSVTAGGINGTAILPLEEAAGRTVDFPIGIADLESLTGEAFDRDQWQAVDQLVYMGGDDENDTIPYDDAWNSTQREIALEVYGEHMQNDRMPYCKSVYEEAGATGRVEVYPNIGHRPVTEELIAFHRKHVVPQSVGFAEPLAIGEETVTVLARAHDDREYELRVFSDERGELTDAVREFDPAVDDRVQIELATPLADGEDVTVGLFEPGSANQEAALTSETATVHGKVEFVETPVAGDETVTITYDLSTVYPVREQATLRLDTEQGGASKLTALEPGTSETVTLPLEADEQGVPLEQGREVTATIADADPQGLDPVATDTRTIGAPADPALSLEVDAERAVLAAEDVAVEIAVRVIGGDSDDLTDIPIECAVDGEVVDMVTTSPSVGETETIALSVPTDGYDRDELTVSATWGETTDEETVILATQPGDGDGSAGNPYRITDETELAYVDFERSAHFELAEDIDLSGFERFVRIGSLREPFSGTFDGRHHEITGVHIEESVDQFEGIGLFGNLIGGSIENVHLVDVHVTGDDFVGGAVGMAQAPAEISRVSVSGTVVGEDNVGGIIGGTSTGEDGEDVVISETASDASVQGERKVGGIMGQSSGDRITNSYASGSVSGHRDVAGVLGLNVFGGVVSTSYASATLEGDGGGLVANNPEGSITDSYWDVDATGISTSDGGATGLRTAAMTGDDAVSTLSGFDFEETWAVTDGYPVLAWEHAFSIQQLSELDTHVVGDPAQVTVTVANTGPAPIEEALEFRFSGEVVERRPISLDADESTTLEFEADTDGLEPGVHDYGVGDRTASVTLVDGDTPMFELTDVAFPESVEKDTEPSLSVTIQNLGMADEQAIVARVTDDAGDTVLTDRLIAASLERGEHLERTFFLDTAELPIGEYELTVETDDNDYTRTFEVQDTSDDDAETSYDDSVTRPDDSVSEGDDSDSRDDRAVDNKDSRDDREADDQSPGFGLASVLAGIAGAGYLLRQRVSMDADQENDS
;
A
#
# COMPACT_ATOMS: atom_id res chain seq x y z
N MET A 1 1.03 -0.03 66.28
CA MET A 1 0.39 0.10 67.61
C MET A 1 -0.76 1.08 67.44
N ILE A 2 -2.02 0.69 67.71
CA ILE A 2 -3.25 1.42 67.28
C ILE A 2 -3.42 1.38 65.73
N GLY A 3 -4.55 1.05 65.11
CA GLY A 3 -5.68 0.21 65.55
C GLY A 3 -7.05 0.90 65.65
N PHE A 4 -7.98 0.59 64.73
CA PHE A 4 -9.46 0.63 64.79
C PHE A 4 -10.02 0.19 63.41
N ASP A 5 -11.27 -0.24 63.20
CA ASP A 5 -12.04 -1.36 63.77
C ASP A 5 -13.19 -1.73 62.79
N LEU A 6 -13.71 -2.96 62.83
CA LEU A 6 -14.74 -3.47 61.90
C LEU A 6 -16.17 -3.32 62.45
N SER A 7 -17.13 -3.01 61.58
CA SER A 7 -18.54 -3.40 61.78
C SER A 7 -19.07 -4.05 60.49
N ARG A 8 -19.75 -5.20 60.47
CA ARG A 8 -20.80 -5.78 61.34
C ARG A 8 -22.14 -5.06 61.33
N ARG A 9 -22.82 -5.07 60.17
CA ARG A 9 -23.85 -6.09 59.85
C ARG A 9 -24.70 -5.67 58.65
N ASP A 10 -24.86 -6.59 57.70
CA ASP A 10 -26.22 -6.94 57.24
C ASP A 10 -26.34 -8.46 57.06
N VAL A 11 -27.56 -9.00 57.21
CA VAL A 11 -27.80 -10.45 57.40
C VAL A 11 -29.15 -10.93 56.84
N LEU A 12 -29.08 -11.75 55.78
CA LEU A 12 -30.09 -12.69 55.27
C LEU A 12 -31.42 -12.16 54.68
N ARG A 13 -31.84 -12.85 53.60
CA ARG A 13 -33.12 -12.81 52.82
C ARG A 13 -33.06 -11.85 51.61
N SER A 14 -33.47 -12.23 50.40
CA SER A 14 -34.11 -13.48 49.88
C SER A 14 -33.90 -13.60 48.35
N GLY A 15 -33.95 -14.75 47.67
CA GLY A 15 -34.07 -16.14 48.12
C GLY A 15 -35.40 -16.85 47.75
N LEU A 16 -35.47 -17.52 46.59
CA LEU A 16 -36.25 -18.75 46.35
C LEU A 16 -35.87 -19.48 45.02
N LEU A 17 -35.81 -20.83 45.08
CA LEU A 17 -36.19 -21.91 44.12
C LEU A 17 -36.50 -21.56 42.64
N GLY A 18 -36.18 -22.39 41.63
CA GLY A 18 -35.61 -23.76 41.53
C GLY A 18 -35.62 -24.18 40.03
N THR A 19 -34.99 -25.26 39.53
CA THR A 19 -35.02 -26.68 39.96
C THR A 19 -33.85 -27.51 39.40
N VAL A 20 -33.44 -28.57 40.09
CA VAL A 20 -32.55 -29.64 39.55
C VAL A 20 -33.38 -30.85 39.09
N GLY A 21 -33.08 -31.40 37.91
CA GLY A 21 -33.46 -32.76 37.50
C GLY A 21 -32.30 -33.73 37.73
N ALA A 22 -32.57 -34.97 38.17
CA ALA A 22 -31.51 -35.89 38.59
C ALA A 22 -31.81 -37.37 38.30
N ALA A 23 -30.76 -38.10 37.86
CA ALA A 23 -30.59 -39.55 37.96
C ALA A 23 -29.08 -39.81 38.05
N SER A 24 -28.49 -40.35 39.12
CA SER A 24 -28.56 -41.73 39.61
C SER A 24 -28.27 -42.77 38.51
N GLY A 25 -27.14 -43.48 38.45
CA GLY A 25 -25.96 -43.52 39.34
C GLY A 25 -25.71 -44.93 39.88
N VAL A 26 -24.54 -45.50 39.59
CA VAL A 26 -24.09 -46.83 40.05
C VAL A 26 -22.63 -46.72 40.50
N ILE A 27 -22.32 -47.24 41.69
CA ILE A 27 -20.95 -47.28 42.22
C ILE A 27 -20.27 -48.57 41.75
N GLY A 28 -19.31 -48.45 40.82
CA GLY A 28 -18.32 -49.48 40.52
C GLY A 28 -17.04 -49.19 41.29
N THR A 29 -16.61 -50.09 42.18
CA THR A 29 -15.37 -49.89 42.95
C THR A 29 -14.14 -50.33 42.16
N ALA A 30 -13.61 -49.44 41.33
CA ALA A 30 -12.21 -49.48 40.93
C ALA A 30 -11.33 -48.92 42.07
N THR A 31 -10.11 -49.43 42.20
CA THR A 31 -9.11 -48.88 43.13
C THR A 31 -8.50 -47.62 42.54
N GLY A 32 -8.81 -46.46 43.11
CA GLY A 32 -8.21 -45.20 42.68
C GLY A 32 -6.70 -45.21 42.87
N THR A 33 -5.97 -45.35 41.76
CA THR A 33 -4.81 -44.50 41.51
C THR A 33 -5.31 -43.06 41.45
N GLU A 34 -4.68 -42.16 42.21
CA GLU A 34 -4.93 -40.73 42.05
C GLU A 34 -4.48 -40.33 40.65
N SER A 35 -5.37 -39.73 39.86
CA SER A 35 -5.06 -39.20 38.53
C SER A 35 -4.11 -38.02 38.72
N ALA A 36 -2.84 -38.21 38.39
CA ALA A 36 -1.84 -37.16 38.43
C ALA A 36 -2.15 -36.15 37.31
N GLY A 37 -2.74 -35.03 37.71
CA GLY A 37 -3.20 -33.94 36.85
C GLY A 37 -3.30 -32.66 37.67
N GLY A 38 -2.97 -31.53 37.04
CA GLY A 38 -2.92 -30.22 37.68
C GLY A 38 -4.31 -29.62 37.86
N ALA A 39 -4.57 -29.02 39.02
CA ALA A 39 -5.70 -28.11 39.17
C ALA A 39 -5.40 -26.82 38.39
N GLY A 40 -6.35 -26.39 37.55
CA GLY A 40 -6.24 -25.13 36.82
C GLY A 40 -6.23 -23.90 37.73
N MET A 41 -5.71 -22.80 37.20
CA MET A 41 -5.53 -21.52 37.87
C MET A 41 -6.17 -20.41 37.03
N ASP A 42 -7.15 -19.71 37.59
CA ASP A 42 -7.78 -18.54 36.98
C ASP A 42 -6.74 -17.42 36.71
N VAL A 43 -7.01 -16.57 35.71
CA VAL A 43 -6.17 -15.42 35.35
C VAL A 43 -5.82 -14.60 36.59
N THR A 44 -4.53 -14.47 36.89
CA THR A 44 -4.03 -13.83 38.10
C THR A 44 -2.86 -12.90 37.77
N LEU A 45 -3.00 -11.62 38.14
CA LEU A 45 -1.90 -10.65 38.12
C LEU A 45 -0.89 -10.97 39.25
N ILE A 46 0.35 -11.26 38.85
CA ILE A 46 1.49 -11.47 39.72
C ILE A 46 2.28 -10.15 39.79
N PRO A 47 2.55 -9.59 41.00
CA PRO A 47 3.36 -8.38 41.13
C PRO A 47 4.83 -8.67 40.84
N ALA A 48 5.58 -7.62 40.48
CA ALA A 48 7.04 -7.64 40.36
C ALA A 48 7.74 -8.27 41.58
N ASP A 49 8.77 -9.08 41.35
CA ASP A 49 9.55 -9.73 42.40
C ASP A 49 11.06 -9.74 42.08
N GLY A 50 11.78 -8.83 42.74
CA GLY A 50 13.23 -8.70 42.63
C GLY A 50 14.04 -9.85 43.27
N ASP A 51 13.43 -10.74 44.05
CA ASP A 51 14.11 -11.99 44.47
C ASP A 51 14.16 -13.01 43.30
N PHE A 52 13.33 -12.83 42.26
CA PHE A 52 13.33 -13.58 40.98
C PHE A 52 13.84 -12.76 39.78
N GLY A 53 14.28 -11.52 40.00
CA GLY A 53 14.97 -10.70 38.99
C GLY A 53 14.09 -9.90 38.03
N PHE A 54 12.79 -9.67 38.33
CA PHE A 54 11.91 -8.90 37.44
C PHE A 54 11.21 -7.73 38.13
N ASN A 55 11.17 -6.57 37.46
CA ASN A 55 10.70 -5.28 37.99
C ASN A 55 9.25 -4.95 37.59
N TYR A 56 8.70 -5.63 36.60
CA TYR A 56 7.32 -5.45 36.12
C TYR A 56 6.41 -6.63 36.48
N PRO A 57 5.10 -6.41 36.67
CA PRO A 57 4.16 -7.50 36.92
C PRO A 57 3.88 -8.32 35.65
N TYR A 58 3.27 -9.49 35.81
CA TYR A 58 2.80 -10.33 34.71
C TYR A 58 1.49 -11.03 35.06
N TYR A 59 0.68 -11.39 34.06
CA TYR A 59 -0.48 -12.24 34.27
C TYR A 59 -0.12 -13.72 34.03
N LEU A 60 -0.69 -14.60 34.86
CA LEU A 60 -0.54 -16.05 34.76
C LEU A 60 -1.92 -16.73 34.73
N TYR A 61 -2.09 -17.68 33.82
CA TYR A 61 -3.26 -18.55 33.68
C TYR A 61 -2.81 -20.02 33.52
N ALA A 62 -3.63 -20.98 33.93
CA ALA A 62 -3.45 -22.38 33.54
C ALA A 62 -4.79 -23.16 33.45
N PRO A 63 -5.05 -23.89 32.36
CA PRO A 63 -6.22 -24.76 32.24
C PRO A 63 -6.12 -25.98 33.18
N ALA A 64 -7.23 -26.68 33.45
CA ALA A 64 -7.19 -27.90 34.23
C ALA A 64 -6.74 -29.09 33.37
N VAL A 65 -5.78 -29.92 33.86
CA VAL A 65 -5.14 -30.95 33.04
C VAL A 65 -5.14 -32.34 33.67
N GLU A 66 -5.23 -33.37 32.83
CA GLU A 66 -5.00 -34.77 33.17
C GLU A 66 -3.67 -35.26 32.58
N GLY A 67 -3.01 -36.21 33.25
CA GLY A 67 -1.76 -36.81 32.78
C GLY A 67 -0.50 -36.09 33.28
N ALA A 68 0.47 -36.88 33.73
CA ALA A 68 1.66 -36.44 34.47
C ALA A 68 2.88 -36.11 33.59
N PHE A 69 2.68 -35.75 32.33
CA PHE A 69 3.77 -35.27 31.48
C PHE A 69 3.94 -33.76 31.66
N ASP A 70 5.20 -33.33 31.73
CA ASP A 70 5.56 -31.93 31.93
C ASP A 70 5.29 -31.13 30.66
N ARG A 71 4.63 -29.97 30.82
CA ARG A 71 4.16 -29.10 29.72
C ARG A 71 4.95 -27.80 29.70
N PRO A 72 5.32 -27.26 28.52
CA PRO A 72 5.92 -25.92 28.46
C PRO A 72 4.92 -24.87 28.94
N ILE A 73 5.43 -23.69 29.33
CA ILE A 73 4.60 -22.49 29.49
C ILE A 73 4.53 -21.80 28.12
N LEU A 74 3.34 -21.36 27.71
CA LEU A 74 3.17 -20.45 26.58
C LEU A 74 3.43 -19.02 27.05
N VAL A 75 4.30 -18.30 26.34
CA VAL A 75 4.65 -16.90 26.62
C VAL A 75 4.28 -16.03 25.43
N GLU A 76 3.59 -14.92 25.68
CA GLU A 76 3.30 -13.90 24.66
C GLU A 76 3.48 -12.48 25.26
N PRO A 77 4.44 -11.68 24.77
CA PRO A 77 4.65 -10.30 25.21
C PRO A 77 3.44 -9.39 24.96
N ASN A 78 3.19 -8.43 25.84
CA ASN A 78 2.08 -7.50 25.67
C ASN A 78 2.39 -6.44 24.60
N ASN A 79 1.67 -6.45 23.47
CA ASN A 79 1.67 -5.31 22.54
C ASN A 79 0.66 -4.24 23.02
N THR A 80 1.03 -2.96 22.95
CA THR A 80 0.14 -1.80 23.23
C THR A 80 -0.05 -0.88 22.02
N GLY A 81 0.66 -1.09 20.92
CA GLY A 81 0.54 -0.34 19.66
C GLY A 81 1.00 1.12 19.67
N ARG A 82 1.12 1.77 20.85
CA ARG A 82 1.60 3.15 21.01
C ARG A 82 2.43 3.31 22.28
N SER A 83 3.36 4.25 22.27
CA SER A 83 4.09 4.68 23.47
C SER A 83 3.20 5.50 24.42
N THR A 84 3.37 5.30 25.73
CA THR A 84 2.64 6.05 26.78
C THR A 84 3.32 5.90 28.14
N ASP A 85 3.24 6.96 28.96
CA ASP A 85 3.69 6.91 30.36
C ASP A 85 2.59 6.36 31.31
N ASP A 86 1.39 6.07 30.79
CA ASP A 86 0.28 5.51 31.57
C ASP A 86 0.36 3.97 31.66
N PHE A 87 1.02 3.49 32.71
CA PHE A 87 1.19 2.06 32.99
C PHE A 87 -0.13 1.27 33.07
N ASP A 88 -1.25 1.88 33.46
CA ASP A 88 -2.55 1.18 33.48
C ASP A 88 -3.00 0.79 32.05
N THR A 89 -2.61 1.54 31.02
CA THR A 89 -2.89 1.20 29.61
C THR A 89 -2.16 -0.09 29.18
N HIS A 90 -0.88 -0.25 29.54
CA HIS A 90 -0.14 -1.49 29.29
C HIS A 90 -0.73 -2.67 30.07
N ARG A 91 -1.10 -2.44 31.33
CA ARG A 91 -1.76 -3.44 32.19
C ARG A 91 -3.08 -3.91 31.60
N GLU A 92 -3.91 -3.01 31.07
CA GLU A 92 -5.19 -3.36 30.42
C GLU A 92 -5.00 -4.05 29.07
N SER A 93 -3.91 -3.78 28.34
CA SER A 93 -3.59 -4.55 27.12
C SER A 93 -3.21 -5.99 27.45
N ALA A 94 -2.32 -6.20 28.42
CA ALA A 94 -1.91 -7.52 28.90
C ALA A 94 -3.08 -8.33 29.52
N GLU A 95 -3.97 -7.66 30.28
CA GLU A 95 -5.18 -8.25 30.86
C GLU A 95 -6.12 -8.77 29.76
N ARG A 96 -6.39 -7.94 28.74
CA ARG A 96 -7.21 -8.32 27.59
C ARG A 96 -6.61 -9.47 26.78
N LEU A 97 -5.27 -9.48 26.63
CA LEU A 97 -4.55 -10.48 25.84
C LEU A 97 -4.66 -11.88 26.48
N ILE A 98 -4.46 -12.00 27.80
CA ILE A 98 -4.57 -13.28 28.52
C ILE A 98 -6.02 -13.69 28.83
N GLU A 99 -6.98 -12.76 28.89
CA GLU A 99 -8.39 -13.10 29.08
C GLU A 99 -9.08 -13.51 27.76
N HIS A 100 -8.75 -12.88 26.63
CA HIS A 100 -9.55 -12.94 25.40
C HIS A 100 -8.75 -13.04 24.08
N GLY A 101 -7.42 -12.94 24.09
CA GLY A 101 -6.60 -12.93 22.87
C GLY A 101 -6.12 -14.29 22.37
N THR A 102 -5.27 -14.28 21.34
CA THR A 102 -4.61 -15.46 20.75
C THR A 102 -3.97 -16.42 21.76
N PRO A 103 -3.16 -16.00 22.75
CA PRO A 103 -2.47 -16.93 23.64
C PRO A 103 -3.44 -17.64 24.59
N ARG A 104 -4.62 -17.04 24.84
CA ARG A 104 -5.67 -17.67 25.62
C ARG A 104 -6.26 -18.88 24.89
N ARG A 105 -6.52 -18.77 23.58
CA ARG A 105 -7.04 -19.86 22.74
C ARG A 105 -6.01 -20.97 22.59
N ILE A 106 -4.76 -20.63 22.24
CA ILE A 106 -3.64 -21.60 22.16
C ILE A 106 -3.46 -22.31 23.51
N GLY A 107 -3.47 -21.57 24.62
CA GLY A 107 -3.34 -22.12 25.97
C GLY A 107 -4.42 -23.13 26.35
N ASP A 108 -5.69 -22.83 26.08
CA ASP A 108 -6.80 -23.73 26.38
C ASP A 108 -6.82 -25.00 25.48
N GLU A 109 -6.55 -24.86 24.18
CA GLU A 109 -6.56 -25.99 23.24
C GLU A 109 -5.35 -26.94 23.42
N LEU A 110 -4.14 -26.39 23.57
CA LEU A 110 -2.94 -27.18 23.86
C LEU A 110 -2.85 -27.61 25.33
N ARG A 111 -3.72 -27.07 26.19
CA ARG A 111 -3.79 -27.31 27.63
C ARG A 111 -2.48 -27.00 28.37
N VAL A 112 -1.89 -25.86 28.03
CA VAL A 112 -0.63 -25.33 28.61
C VAL A 112 -0.91 -24.10 29.48
N PRO A 113 -0.08 -23.84 30.52
CA PRO A 113 -0.09 -22.55 31.21
C PRO A 113 0.24 -21.41 30.26
N VAL A 114 -0.31 -20.22 30.51
CA VAL A 114 -0.10 -19.01 29.70
C VAL A 114 0.44 -17.88 30.58
N LEU A 115 1.48 -17.20 30.11
CA LEU A 115 2.14 -16.08 30.76
C LEU A 115 2.18 -14.87 29.81
N VAL A 116 1.70 -13.73 30.29
CA VAL A 116 1.77 -12.44 29.56
C VAL A 116 2.44 -11.40 30.48
N PRO A 117 3.65 -10.90 30.17
CA PRO A 117 4.28 -9.84 30.94
C PRO A 117 3.51 -8.53 30.80
N VAL A 118 3.80 -7.55 31.67
CA VAL A 118 3.30 -6.18 31.55
C VAL A 118 4.48 -5.22 31.43
N PHE A 119 5.25 -5.36 30.35
CA PHE A 119 6.31 -4.40 30.03
C PHE A 119 5.69 -3.08 29.54
N PRO A 120 6.20 -1.91 29.96
CA PRO A 120 5.77 -0.63 29.42
C PRO A 120 6.45 -0.33 28.08
N ARG A 121 5.85 0.56 27.28
CA ARG A 121 6.50 1.26 26.15
C ARG A 121 6.46 2.76 26.47
N PRO A 122 7.46 3.29 27.21
CA PRO A 122 7.42 4.67 27.71
C PRO A 122 7.33 5.72 26.59
N SER A 123 6.93 6.94 26.96
CA SER A 123 6.99 8.11 26.09
C SER A 123 7.95 9.19 26.59
N SER A 124 8.39 9.16 27.86
CA SER A 124 9.36 10.13 28.39
C SER A 124 10.38 9.59 29.41
N ASN A 125 11.60 10.15 29.31
CA ASN A 125 12.79 9.99 30.15
C ASN A 125 12.57 9.42 31.58
N PRO A 126 13.31 8.38 32.01
CA PRO A 126 14.71 8.08 31.61
C PRO A 126 14.87 7.25 30.34
N VAL A 127 13.81 6.58 29.91
CA VAL A 127 13.68 5.83 28.67
C VAL A 127 12.51 6.46 27.93
N ASP A 128 12.66 6.79 26.66
CA ASP A 128 11.65 7.51 25.87
C ASP A 128 11.08 6.67 24.72
N TRP A 129 10.26 7.29 23.88
CA TRP A 129 9.48 6.64 22.81
C TRP A 129 10.32 5.87 21.79
N ARG A 130 11.64 6.11 21.70
CA ARG A 130 12.59 5.44 20.81
C ARG A 130 12.99 4.03 21.25
N HIS A 131 12.52 3.58 22.41
CA HIS A 131 12.80 2.25 22.93
C HIS A 131 11.52 1.42 22.79
N TYR A 132 11.40 0.68 21.70
CA TYR A 132 10.28 -0.20 21.38
C TYR A 132 10.38 -1.50 22.18
N VAL A 133 10.18 -1.39 23.51
CA VAL A 133 10.23 -2.52 24.45
C VAL A 133 9.32 -3.69 24.05
N HIS A 134 8.22 -3.43 23.33
CA HIS A 134 7.31 -4.47 22.83
C HIS A 134 7.78 -5.17 21.54
N ALA A 135 8.86 -4.70 20.91
CA ALA A 135 9.53 -5.29 19.74
C ALA A 135 10.97 -5.78 20.03
N LEU A 136 11.49 -5.55 21.25
CA LEU A 136 12.85 -5.92 21.67
C LEU A 136 13.93 -5.39 20.71
N ASP A 137 13.95 -4.07 20.49
CA ASP A 137 14.97 -3.38 19.69
C ASP A 137 16.32 -3.24 20.42
N ALA A 138 17.35 -2.80 19.69
CA ALA A 138 18.69 -2.63 20.24
C ALA A 138 18.71 -1.56 21.34
N GLU A 139 17.98 -0.46 21.14
CA GLU A 139 17.78 0.62 22.10
C GLU A 139 17.27 0.09 23.44
N THR A 140 16.28 -0.82 23.45
CA THR A 140 15.83 -1.52 24.66
C THR A 140 16.91 -2.43 25.25
N MET A 141 17.65 -3.17 24.43
CA MET A 141 18.70 -4.08 24.90
C MET A 141 19.95 -3.34 25.43
N GLN A 142 20.19 -2.11 24.99
CA GLN A 142 21.28 -1.23 25.45
C GLN A 142 20.98 -0.51 26.78
N ILE A 143 19.81 -0.73 27.40
CA ILE A 143 19.46 -0.14 28.72
C ILE A 143 20.35 -0.76 29.82
N ASP A 144 21.44 -0.06 30.15
CA ASP A 144 22.46 -0.50 31.12
C ASP A 144 22.05 -0.35 32.59
N SER A 145 20.93 0.31 32.87
CA SER A 145 20.50 0.61 34.23
C SER A 145 19.03 1.01 34.38
N GLY A 146 18.34 0.40 35.36
CA GLY A 146 17.01 0.83 35.81
C GLY A 146 15.94 -0.26 35.70
N ASP A 147 14.67 0.11 35.87
CA ASP A 147 13.58 -0.88 35.95
C ASP A 147 13.37 -1.66 34.62
N LEU A 148 13.81 -1.09 33.48
CA LEU A 148 13.81 -1.71 32.13
C LEU A 148 15.14 -2.39 31.74
N GLU A 149 16.14 -2.43 32.62
CA GLU A 149 17.41 -3.15 32.38
C GLU A 149 17.12 -4.63 32.05
N ARG A 150 17.61 -5.11 30.89
CA ARG A 150 17.52 -6.50 30.40
C ARG A 150 16.14 -7.15 30.56
N VAL A 151 15.13 -6.60 29.86
CA VAL A 151 13.75 -7.15 29.88
C VAL A 151 13.65 -8.62 29.46
N ASP A 152 14.61 -9.12 28.69
CA ASP A 152 14.78 -10.52 28.33
C ASP A 152 15.11 -11.41 29.55
N GLU A 153 16.09 -11.01 30.38
CA GLU A 153 16.39 -11.69 31.65
C GLU A 153 15.21 -11.59 32.63
N GLN A 154 14.51 -10.45 32.64
CA GLN A 154 13.29 -10.30 33.45
C GLN A 154 12.20 -11.30 33.03
N LEU A 155 12.01 -11.53 31.72
CA LEU A 155 11.04 -12.50 31.21
C LEU A 155 11.40 -13.93 31.62
N LEU A 156 12.68 -14.32 31.57
CA LEU A 156 13.15 -15.59 32.11
C LEU A 156 12.85 -15.72 33.62
N GLY A 157 13.05 -14.65 34.39
CA GLY A 157 12.70 -14.59 35.82
C GLY A 157 11.20 -14.80 36.08
N MET A 158 10.33 -14.22 35.25
CA MET A 158 8.87 -14.40 35.33
C MET A 158 8.47 -15.84 35.01
N VAL A 159 9.06 -16.46 33.98
CA VAL A 159 8.81 -17.86 33.59
C VAL A 159 9.26 -18.83 34.70
N GLU A 160 10.43 -18.60 35.30
CA GLU A 160 10.92 -19.40 36.44
C GLU A 160 10.04 -19.27 37.69
N HIS A 161 9.61 -18.05 38.03
CA HIS A 161 8.68 -17.84 39.14
C HIS A 161 7.30 -18.47 38.87
N ALA A 162 6.79 -18.38 37.63
CA ALA A 162 5.56 -19.07 37.24
C ALA A 162 5.70 -20.60 37.36
N ARG A 163 6.82 -21.16 36.89
CA ARG A 163 7.14 -22.58 37.02
C ARG A 163 7.16 -23.05 38.48
N GLU A 164 7.77 -22.30 39.40
CA GLU A 164 7.77 -22.65 40.82
C GLU A 164 6.34 -22.60 41.41
N ARG A 165 5.57 -21.54 41.12
CA ARG A 165 4.16 -21.42 41.59
C ARG A 165 3.22 -22.50 41.06
N LEU A 166 3.44 -22.96 39.84
CA LEU A 166 2.69 -24.07 39.24
C LEU A 166 3.12 -25.41 39.86
N SER A 167 4.43 -25.60 40.08
CA SER A 167 5.00 -26.77 40.76
C SER A 167 4.53 -26.90 42.22
N GLU A 168 4.45 -25.79 42.98
CA GLU A 168 3.87 -25.78 44.34
C GLU A 168 2.41 -26.26 44.36
N GLN A 169 1.66 -25.99 43.29
CA GLN A 169 0.28 -26.44 43.10
C GLN A 169 0.17 -27.86 42.52
N SER A 170 1.30 -28.55 42.32
CA SER A 170 1.40 -29.89 41.70
C SER A 170 0.89 -29.93 40.25
N TYR A 171 1.01 -28.82 39.52
CA TYR A 171 0.80 -28.77 38.08
C TYR A 171 2.04 -29.34 37.36
N PRO A 172 1.89 -30.23 36.35
CA PRO A 172 3.02 -30.77 35.62
C PRO A 172 3.53 -29.77 34.55
N VAL A 173 4.72 -29.21 34.77
CA VAL A 173 5.28 -28.10 34.00
C VAL A 173 6.79 -28.30 33.74
N GLY A 174 7.23 -28.01 32.51
CA GLY A 174 8.59 -28.19 32.01
C GLY A 174 9.57 -27.11 32.50
N GLY A 175 10.80 -27.15 32.00
CA GLY A 175 11.82 -26.10 32.24
C GLY A 175 12.03 -25.14 31.05
N ASP A 176 11.38 -25.48 29.95
CA ASP A 176 11.38 -24.88 28.63
C ASP A 176 9.99 -24.28 28.32
N MET A 177 9.95 -23.34 27.38
CA MET A 177 8.74 -22.60 27.02
C MET A 177 8.41 -22.74 25.53
N ILE A 178 7.19 -22.39 25.15
CA ILE A 178 6.82 -22.09 23.76
C ILE A 178 6.40 -20.63 23.70
N MET A 179 6.59 -19.97 22.56
CA MET A 179 6.35 -18.53 22.43
C MET A 179 5.44 -18.23 21.24
N ASN A 180 4.51 -17.30 21.42
CA ASN A 180 3.72 -16.71 20.33
C ASN A 180 3.83 -15.19 20.38
N GLY A 181 3.69 -14.54 19.23
CA GLY A 181 3.61 -13.09 19.14
C GLY A 181 3.09 -12.64 17.77
N PHE A 182 2.40 -11.51 17.76
CA PHE A 182 1.93 -10.85 16.54
C PHE A 182 2.28 -9.36 16.51
N SER A 183 2.50 -8.80 15.31
CA SER A 183 3.02 -7.43 15.13
C SER A 183 4.34 -7.27 15.91
N ALA A 184 4.57 -6.14 16.57
CA ALA A 184 5.73 -5.92 17.45
C ALA A 184 6.02 -7.09 18.43
N SER A 185 4.99 -7.72 19.01
CA SER A 185 5.21 -8.87 19.90
C SER A 185 5.71 -10.13 19.19
N GLY A 186 5.44 -10.27 17.88
CA GLY A 186 6.05 -11.28 17.00
C GLY A 186 7.53 -11.00 16.80
N THR A 187 7.88 -9.75 16.49
CA THR A 187 9.26 -9.26 16.42
C THR A 187 10.03 -9.52 17.73
N PHE A 188 9.40 -9.27 18.88
CA PHE A 188 9.97 -9.58 20.21
C PHE A 188 10.30 -11.07 20.34
N VAL A 189 9.36 -11.99 20.06
CA VAL A 189 9.60 -13.43 20.30
C VAL A 189 10.57 -14.06 19.30
N ASN A 190 10.62 -13.56 18.07
CA ASN A 190 11.66 -13.92 17.10
C ASN A 190 13.06 -13.50 17.60
N ARG A 191 13.25 -12.21 17.96
CA ARG A 191 14.52 -11.71 18.52
C ARG A 191 14.90 -12.39 19.83
N PHE A 192 13.95 -12.62 20.74
CA PHE A 192 14.17 -13.36 21.99
C PHE A 192 14.63 -14.81 21.75
N THR A 193 14.15 -15.47 20.70
CA THR A 193 14.55 -16.84 20.36
C THR A 193 16.01 -16.92 19.88
N ALA A 194 16.53 -15.87 19.23
CA ALA A 194 17.96 -15.77 18.92
C ALA A 194 18.84 -15.48 20.15
N LEU A 195 18.31 -14.75 21.13
CA LEU A 195 19.01 -14.45 22.39
C LEU A 195 19.04 -15.65 23.36
N HIS A 196 17.94 -16.42 23.45
CA HIS A 196 17.74 -17.48 24.45
C HIS A 196 17.26 -18.83 23.85
N PRO A 197 17.93 -19.38 22.82
CA PRO A 197 17.44 -20.57 22.11
C PRO A 197 17.39 -21.83 23.01
N ASP A 198 18.23 -21.94 24.04
CA ASP A 198 18.19 -23.07 25.00
C ASP A 198 16.90 -23.13 25.84
N ARG A 199 16.10 -22.05 25.84
CA ARG A 199 14.86 -21.93 26.62
C ARG A 199 13.59 -22.16 25.82
N VAL A 200 13.64 -22.04 24.49
CA VAL A 200 12.47 -22.04 23.61
C VAL A 200 12.38 -23.39 22.88
N ARG A 201 11.23 -24.08 22.98
CA ARG A 201 10.97 -25.35 22.30
C ARG A 201 10.35 -25.15 20.91
N SER A 202 9.49 -24.14 20.76
CA SER A 202 9.01 -23.64 19.48
C SER A 202 8.45 -22.23 19.59
N VAL A 203 8.54 -21.46 18.49
CA VAL A 203 8.10 -20.06 18.41
C VAL A 203 7.21 -19.82 17.20
N THR A 204 6.18 -19.00 17.38
CA THR A 204 5.36 -18.42 16.30
C THR A 204 5.50 -16.90 16.33
N ALA A 205 5.89 -16.29 15.20
CA ALA A 205 6.17 -14.86 15.08
C ALA A 205 5.51 -14.29 13.81
N GLY A 206 4.37 -13.63 13.97
CA GLY A 206 3.55 -13.14 12.85
C GLY A 206 3.50 -11.62 12.70
N GLY A 207 3.32 -11.14 11.46
CA GLY A 207 3.21 -9.70 11.17
C GLY A 207 4.52 -8.98 11.49
N ILE A 208 5.65 -9.57 11.05
CA ILE A 208 7.01 -9.15 11.38
C ILE A 208 7.68 -8.29 10.30
N ASN A 209 6.93 -7.88 9.29
CA ASN A 209 7.33 -6.89 8.27
C ASN A 209 8.56 -7.28 7.45
N GLY A 210 8.81 -8.59 7.29
CA GLY A 210 10.02 -9.13 6.68
C GLY A 210 11.31 -8.89 7.47
N THR A 211 11.23 -8.52 8.75
CA THR A 211 12.39 -8.17 9.59
C THR A 211 12.76 -9.27 10.60
N ALA A 212 12.84 -10.52 10.14
CA ALA A 212 13.24 -11.65 10.98
C ALA A 212 14.73 -11.56 11.32
N ILE A 213 15.12 -11.73 12.57
CA ILE A 213 16.54 -11.67 12.95
C ILE A 213 17.32 -12.76 12.22
N LEU A 214 18.40 -12.37 11.56
CA LEU A 214 19.18 -13.23 10.68
C LEU A 214 20.28 -13.95 11.49
N PRO A 215 20.46 -15.27 11.34
CA PRO A 215 21.57 -16.00 11.95
C PRO A 215 22.91 -15.74 11.22
N LEU A 216 23.23 -14.47 10.92
CA LEU A 216 24.39 -14.01 10.18
C LEU A 216 25.17 -12.95 10.96
N GLU A 217 26.51 -13.00 10.89
CA GLU A 217 27.39 -11.95 11.42
C GLU A 217 27.67 -10.86 10.36
N GLU A 218 27.60 -11.21 9.08
CA GLU A 218 27.79 -10.32 7.92
C GLU A 218 26.73 -10.65 6.85
N ALA A 219 26.14 -9.62 6.23
CA ALA A 219 25.17 -9.69 5.14
C ALA A 219 25.24 -8.40 4.31
N ALA A 220 24.93 -8.42 3.01
CA ALA A 220 25.10 -7.28 2.08
C ALA A 220 26.50 -6.60 2.14
N GLY A 221 27.54 -7.35 2.53
CA GLY A 221 28.89 -6.79 2.78
C GLY A 221 29.03 -5.97 4.08
N ARG A 222 27.93 -5.70 4.80
CA ARG A 222 27.88 -5.04 6.10
C ARG A 222 28.09 -6.05 7.23
N THR A 223 28.57 -5.58 8.39
CA THR A 223 28.43 -6.33 9.66
C THR A 223 27.02 -6.10 10.19
N VAL A 224 26.27 -7.17 10.48
CA VAL A 224 24.87 -7.07 10.92
C VAL A 224 24.74 -7.30 12.43
N ASP A 225 24.77 -6.19 13.16
CA ASP A 225 24.50 -6.14 14.60
C ASP A 225 23.00 -6.37 14.90
N PHE A 226 22.67 -6.63 16.17
CA PHE A 226 21.30 -6.70 16.65
C PHE A 226 20.57 -5.36 16.40
N PRO A 227 19.33 -5.36 15.88
CA PRO A 227 18.40 -6.49 15.82
C PRO A 227 18.31 -7.18 14.45
N ILE A 228 19.19 -6.84 13.50
CA ILE A 228 19.16 -7.35 12.11
C ILE A 228 19.86 -8.71 12.06
N GLY A 229 21.07 -8.78 12.59
CA GLY A 229 21.87 -10.00 12.67
C GLY A 229 22.30 -10.34 14.10
N ILE A 230 23.37 -11.12 14.21
CA ILE A 230 23.88 -11.68 15.48
C ILE A 230 25.28 -11.19 15.86
N ALA A 231 25.88 -10.27 15.09
CA ALA A 231 27.31 -9.95 15.18
C ALA A 231 27.78 -9.41 16.54
N ASP A 232 26.97 -8.59 17.20
CA ASP A 232 27.31 -7.96 18.49
C ASP A 232 26.84 -8.76 19.72
N LEU A 233 26.16 -9.90 19.56
CA LEU A 233 25.44 -10.57 20.65
C LEU A 233 26.32 -11.02 21.83
N GLU A 234 27.58 -11.45 21.60
CA GLU A 234 28.52 -11.74 22.71
C GLU A 234 28.83 -10.47 23.52
N SER A 235 28.78 -9.29 22.90
CA SER A 235 29.01 -8.01 23.56
C SER A 235 27.76 -7.44 24.24
N LEU A 236 26.58 -7.67 23.66
CA LEU A 236 25.27 -7.20 24.14
C LEU A 236 24.75 -8.03 25.34
N THR A 237 24.89 -9.36 25.26
CA THR A 237 24.36 -10.30 26.27
C THR A 237 25.44 -10.86 27.21
N GLY A 238 26.69 -10.95 26.73
CA GLY A 238 27.77 -11.68 27.38
C GLY A 238 27.90 -13.16 26.99
N GLU A 239 27.01 -13.68 26.14
CA GLU A 239 27.05 -15.04 25.58
C GLU A 239 26.93 -15.00 24.05
N ALA A 240 27.65 -15.86 23.33
CA ALA A 240 27.65 -15.87 21.86
C ALA A 240 26.48 -16.71 21.32
N PHE A 241 25.97 -16.35 20.13
CA PHE A 241 24.84 -17.02 19.48
C PHE A 241 25.07 -18.54 19.31
N ASP A 242 24.16 -19.33 19.88
CA ASP A 242 24.21 -20.79 19.79
C ASP A 242 23.38 -21.29 18.60
N ARG A 243 24.01 -21.35 17.42
CA ARG A 243 23.38 -21.81 16.17
C ARG A 243 22.83 -23.24 16.27
N ASP A 244 23.55 -24.15 16.94
CA ASP A 244 23.14 -25.55 17.12
C ASP A 244 21.82 -25.63 17.90
N GLN A 245 21.64 -24.80 18.93
CA GLN A 245 20.38 -24.73 19.69
C GLN A 245 19.29 -23.93 18.98
N TRP A 246 19.62 -22.83 18.29
CA TRP A 246 18.66 -22.03 17.52
C TRP A 246 18.03 -22.81 16.36
N GLN A 247 18.83 -23.60 15.63
CA GLN A 247 18.36 -24.54 14.60
C GLN A 247 17.37 -25.57 15.17
N ALA A 248 17.58 -26.00 16.41
CA ALA A 248 16.76 -27.01 17.08
C ALA A 248 15.43 -26.48 17.65
N VAL A 249 15.21 -25.16 17.62
CA VAL A 249 13.88 -24.57 17.85
C VAL A 249 13.08 -24.71 16.55
N ASP A 250 11.86 -25.26 16.63
CA ASP A 250 10.94 -25.24 15.49
C ASP A 250 10.27 -23.84 15.46
N GLN A 251 10.41 -23.12 14.34
CA GLN A 251 10.06 -21.69 14.24
C GLN A 251 9.08 -21.46 13.07
N LEU A 252 7.91 -20.87 13.33
CA LEU A 252 7.02 -20.38 12.28
C LEU A 252 7.05 -18.86 12.27
N VAL A 253 7.79 -18.30 11.32
CA VAL A 253 7.85 -16.86 11.06
C VAL A 253 6.91 -16.56 9.91
N TYR A 254 6.05 -15.54 10.01
CA TYR A 254 5.07 -15.31 8.95
C TYR A 254 4.59 -13.87 8.76
N MET A 255 4.09 -13.64 7.55
CA MET A 255 3.42 -12.42 7.11
C MET A 255 2.07 -12.78 6.48
N GLY A 256 1.13 -11.85 6.48
CA GLY A 256 -0.03 -11.91 5.59
C GLY A 256 0.32 -11.21 4.27
N GLY A 257 -0.13 -11.71 3.11
CA GLY A 257 0.23 -11.15 1.80
C GLY A 257 -0.28 -9.72 1.58
N ASP A 258 -1.46 -9.41 2.10
CA ASP A 258 -2.10 -8.08 2.05
C ASP A 258 -1.82 -7.26 3.32
N ASP A 259 -0.72 -7.56 4.02
CA ASP A 259 -0.24 -6.84 5.20
C ASP A 259 0.82 -5.78 4.83
N GLU A 260 0.34 -4.58 4.50
CA GLU A 260 1.16 -3.41 4.10
C GLU A 260 1.76 -2.63 5.30
N ASN A 261 1.63 -3.13 6.54
CA ASN A 261 1.98 -2.38 7.76
C ASN A 261 3.50 -2.33 8.03
N ASP A 262 4.29 -1.73 7.16
CA ASP A 262 5.74 -1.61 7.35
C ASP A 262 6.12 -0.76 8.58
N THR A 263 7.22 -1.16 9.23
CA THR A 263 7.85 -0.45 10.35
C THR A 263 9.19 0.17 10.00
N ILE A 264 9.90 -0.27 8.95
CA ILE A 264 11.26 0.23 8.64
C ILE A 264 11.30 1.76 8.51
N PRO A 265 10.34 2.44 7.84
CA PRO A 265 10.31 3.91 7.73
C PRO A 265 10.12 4.68 9.05
N TYR A 266 9.82 4.03 10.18
CA TYR A 266 9.43 4.70 11.43
C TYR A 266 10.55 4.79 12.47
N ASP A 267 10.89 6.02 12.86
CA ASP A 267 11.93 6.36 13.85
C ASP A 267 11.66 5.85 15.28
N ASP A 268 10.47 5.30 15.55
CA ASP A 268 10.09 4.71 16.84
C ASP A 268 10.30 3.20 16.91
N ALA A 269 10.89 2.61 15.85
CA ALA A 269 11.21 1.20 15.68
C ALA A 269 12.62 0.92 15.11
N TRP A 270 13.17 1.85 14.31
CA TRP A 270 14.49 1.73 13.68
C TRP A 270 15.21 3.08 13.71
N ASN A 271 16.47 3.12 14.14
CA ASN A 271 17.32 4.30 13.94
C ASN A 271 17.87 4.36 12.50
N SER A 272 18.41 5.50 12.06
CA SER A 272 18.81 5.71 10.66
C SER A 272 19.80 4.67 10.13
N THR A 273 20.84 4.34 10.89
CA THR A 273 21.85 3.33 10.48
C THR A 273 21.31 1.90 10.50
N GLN A 274 20.32 1.61 11.35
CA GLN A 274 19.61 0.32 11.28
C GLN A 274 18.59 0.28 10.15
N ARG A 275 17.96 1.41 9.78
CA ARG A 275 17.06 1.51 8.62
C ARG A 275 17.82 1.24 7.32
N GLU A 276 18.93 1.96 7.14
CA GLU A 276 19.93 1.75 6.09
C GLU A 276 20.31 0.26 5.98
N ILE A 277 20.91 -0.33 7.02
CA ILE A 277 21.35 -1.72 7.00
C ILE A 277 20.18 -2.71 6.84
N ALA A 278 18.97 -2.38 7.30
CA ALA A 278 17.81 -3.25 7.12
C ALA A 278 17.28 -3.22 5.68
N LEU A 279 17.32 -2.08 4.99
CA LEU A 279 16.99 -2.01 3.56
C LEU A 279 18.08 -2.69 2.72
N GLU A 280 19.36 -2.39 2.97
CA GLU A 280 20.51 -3.04 2.30
C GLU A 280 20.49 -4.58 2.42
N VAL A 281 19.96 -5.12 3.53
CA VAL A 281 20.04 -6.56 3.85
C VAL A 281 18.74 -7.31 3.57
N TYR A 282 17.56 -6.72 3.84
CA TYR A 282 16.28 -7.39 3.60
C TYR A 282 15.63 -7.00 2.26
N GLY A 283 15.94 -5.84 1.68
CA GLY A 283 15.22 -5.25 0.54
C GLY A 283 14.11 -4.26 0.94
N GLU A 284 13.54 -3.56 -0.05
CA GLU A 284 12.57 -2.49 0.15
C GLU A 284 11.15 -3.00 0.35
N HIS A 285 10.67 -3.96 -0.45
CA HIS A 285 9.30 -4.45 -0.42
C HIS A 285 9.14 -5.66 0.50
N MET A 286 8.24 -5.53 1.49
CA MET A 286 8.07 -6.54 2.55
C MET A 286 7.74 -7.95 2.05
N GLN A 287 6.90 -8.06 1.02
CA GLN A 287 6.37 -9.34 0.54
C GLN A 287 7.24 -9.97 -0.55
N ASN A 288 7.86 -9.14 -1.39
CA ASN A 288 8.59 -9.56 -2.58
C ASN A 288 10.06 -9.83 -2.26
N ASP A 289 10.67 -8.99 -1.43
CA ASP A 289 12.11 -9.05 -1.15
C ASP A 289 12.32 -9.62 0.26
N ARG A 290 11.76 -8.93 1.27
CA ARG A 290 12.14 -9.17 2.68
C ARG A 290 11.69 -10.51 3.22
N MET A 291 10.48 -10.96 2.86
CA MET A 291 9.97 -12.25 3.28
C MET A 291 10.66 -13.43 2.55
N PRO A 292 10.86 -13.40 1.22
CA PRO A 292 11.70 -14.37 0.52
C PRO A 292 13.17 -14.38 0.97
N TYR A 293 13.78 -13.23 1.24
CA TYR A 293 15.14 -13.17 1.79
C TYR A 293 15.24 -13.76 3.20
N CYS A 294 14.27 -13.44 4.09
CA CYS A 294 14.19 -14.10 5.39
C CYS A 294 14.04 -15.62 5.25
N LYS A 295 13.28 -16.08 4.25
CA LYS A 295 13.07 -17.50 3.97
C LYS A 295 14.36 -18.19 3.52
N SER A 296 15.04 -17.66 2.49
CA SER A 296 16.28 -18.24 1.98
C SER A 296 17.36 -18.31 3.06
N VAL A 297 17.56 -17.23 3.85
CA VAL A 297 18.55 -17.23 4.94
C VAL A 297 18.17 -18.22 6.06
N TYR A 298 16.89 -18.40 6.39
CA TYR A 298 16.48 -19.39 7.41
C TYR A 298 16.63 -20.84 6.92
N GLU A 299 16.37 -21.09 5.63
CA GLU A 299 16.55 -22.39 4.97
C GLU A 299 18.04 -22.74 4.81
N GLU A 300 18.88 -21.82 4.33
CA GLU A 300 20.35 -21.98 4.30
C GLU A 300 20.94 -22.18 5.70
N ALA A 301 20.43 -21.46 6.69
CA ALA A 301 20.83 -21.61 8.08
C ALA A 301 20.34 -22.91 8.72
N GLY A 302 19.49 -23.70 8.04
CA GLY A 302 19.01 -24.99 8.51
C GLY A 302 18.08 -24.90 9.73
N ALA A 303 17.20 -23.89 9.77
CA ALA A 303 16.14 -23.84 10.78
C ALA A 303 15.19 -25.04 10.64
N THR A 304 14.67 -25.57 11.76
CA THR A 304 13.76 -26.74 11.74
C THR A 304 12.33 -26.37 11.30
N GLY A 305 11.98 -25.08 11.32
CA GLY A 305 10.68 -24.55 10.91
C GLY A 305 10.70 -23.80 9.57
N ARG A 306 9.75 -22.87 9.37
CA ARG A 306 9.48 -22.23 8.07
C ARG A 306 9.18 -20.73 8.17
N VAL A 307 9.50 -20.01 7.09
CA VAL A 307 9.13 -18.61 6.85
C VAL A 307 8.07 -18.60 5.74
N GLU A 308 6.90 -18.02 5.98
CA GLU A 308 5.75 -18.12 5.06
C GLU A 308 4.96 -16.81 4.90
N VAL A 309 4.40 -16.61 3.70
CA VAL A 309 3.45 -15.54 3.38
C VAL A 309 2.10 -16.18 3.08
N TYR A 310 1.02 -15.69 3.71
CA TYR A 310 -0.34 -16.20 3.47
C TYR A 310 -1.13 -15.23 2.60
N PRO A 311 -1.44 -15.55 1.33
CA PRO A 311 -2.17 -14.64 0.44
C PRO A 311 -3.64 -14.47 0.87
N ASN A 312 -4.23 -13.29 0.64
CA ASN A 312 -5.58 -12.89 1.08
C ASN A 312 -5.70 -12.70 2.61
N ILE A 313 -4.58 -12.40 3.27
CA ILE A 313 -4.47 -12.14 4.71
C ILE A 313 -3.78 -10.78 4.93
N GLY A 314 -4.52 -9.75 5.37
CA GLY A 314 -3.92 -8.54 5.94
C GLY A 314 -3.41 -8.69 7.38
N HIS A 315 -3.16 -7.59 8.11
CA HIS A 315 -2.53 -7.55 9.45
C HIS A 315 -3.27 -8.29 10.60
N ARG A 316 -3.26 -9.64 10.59
CA ARG A 316 -3.94 -10.51 11.58
C ARG A 316 -3.32 -11.92 11.71
N PRO A 317 -3.40 -12.59 12.89
CA PRO A 317 -2.77 -13.89 13.12
C PRO A 317 -3.57 -15.12 12.62
N VAL A 318 -2.89 -16.06 11.95
CA VAL A 318 -3.42 -17.33 11.39
C VAL A 318 -3.70 -18.40 12.47
N THR A 319 -4.58 -18.08 13.40
CA THR A 319 -4.63 -18.68 14.75
C THR A 319 -4.74 -20.21 14.83
N GLU A 320 -5.46 -20.89 13.92
CA GLU A 320 -5.56 -22.36 13.95
C GLU A 320 -4.25 -23.04 13.53
N GLU A 321 -3.49 -22.46 12.60
CA GLU A 321 -2.16 -22.98 12.28
C GLU A 321 -1.21 -22.84 13.48
N LEU A 322 -1.25 -21.71 14.21
CA LEU A 322 -0.41 -21.52 15.40
C LEU A 322 -0.67 -22.61 16.46
N ILE A 323 -1.93 -23.06 16.58
CA ILE A 323 -2.33 -24.19 17.42
C ILE A 323 -1.77 -25.49 16.83
N ALA A 324 -1.99 -25.79 15.56
CA ALA A 324 -1.54 -27.01 14.90
C ALA A 324 0.00 -27.16 14.93
N PHE A 325 0.72 -26.06 14.73
CA PHE A 325 2.17 -25.93 14.81
C PHE A 325 2.66 -26.30 16.21
N HIS A 326 2.31 -25.52 17.24
CA HIS A 326 2.78 -25.78 18.61
C HIS A 326 2.29 -27.14 19.16
N ARG A 327 1.17 -27.70 18.68
CA ARG A 327 0.67 -29.04 19.06
C ARG A 327 1.73 -30.14 18.86
N LYS A 328 2.54 -30.05 17.79
CA LYS A 328 3.67 -30.96 17.49
C LYS A 328 4.75 -30.98 18.59
N HIS A 329 4.86 -29.91 19.39
CA HIS A 329 5.91 -29.70 20.40
C HIS A 329 5.38 -29.82 21.84
N VAL A 330 4.07 -29.67 22.05
CA VAL A 330 3.42 -29.83 23.36
C VAL A 330 3.07 -31.29 23.66
N VAL A 331 2.64 -32.05 22.64
CA VAL A 331 2.20 -33.44 22.80
C VAL A 331 3.35 -34.40 22.46
N PRO A 332 3.68 -35.42 23.29
CA PRO A 332 4.82 -36.33 23.03
C PRO A 332 4.76 -37.14 21.74
N GLN A 333 3.57 -37.27 21.14
CA GLN A 333 3.26 -37.93 19.87
C GLN A 333 2.14 -37.14 19.19
N SER A 334 2.26 -36.87 17.89
CA SER A 334 1.23 -36.22 17.06
C SER A 334 1.00 -36.98 15.75
N VAL A 335 -0.22 -36.93 15.24
CA VAL A 335 -0.61 -37.48 13.93
C VAL A 335 -1.72 -36.60 13.35
N GLY A 336 -1.74 -36.42 12.03
CA GLY A 336 -2.77 -35.68 11.32
C GLY A 336 -2.72 -35.91 9.81
N PHE A 337 -3.68 -35.36 9.08
CA PHE A 337 -3.73 -35.48 7.61
C PHE A 337 -2.80 -34.46 6.94
N ALA A 338 -2.25 -34.80 5.77
CA ALA A 338 -1.27 -33.99 5.05
C ALA A 338 -1.84 -33.26 3.82
N GLU A 339 -3.05 -33.64 3.42
CA GLU A 339 -3.90 -33.14 2.33
C GLU A 339 -5.37 -33.28 2.78
N PRO A 340 -6.34 -32.53 2.21
CA PRO A 340 -7.77 -32.72 2.48
C PRO A 340 -8.28 -34.10 2.00
N LEU A 341 -9.23 -34.70 2.73
CA LEU A 341 -9.76 -36.02 2.40
C LEU A 341 -10.86 -35.96 1.33
N ALA A 342 -10.62 -36.58 0.19
CA ALA A 342 -11.48 -36.51 -0.98
C ALA A 342 -12.36 -37.76 -1.20
N ILE A 343 -13.55 -37.56 -1.78
CA ILE A 343 -14.53 -38.63 -2.01
C ILE A 343 -13.96 -39.67 -2.99
N GLY A 344 -13.87 -40.93 -2.53
CA GLY A 344 -13.43 -42.05 -3.35
C GLY A 344 -11.92 -42.25 -3.45
N GLU A 345 -11.11 -41.59 -2.63
CA GLU A 345 -9.67 -41.88 -2.53
C GLU A 345 -9.39 -43.32 -2.09
N GLU A 346 -8.35 -43.94 -2.68
CA GLU A 346 -7.85 -45.27 -2.31
C GLU A 346 -6.61 -45.22 -1.38
N THR A 347 -6.03 -44.03 -1.17
CA THR A 347 -4.90 -43.78 -0.26
C THR A 347 -5.09 -42.47 0.49
N VAL A 348 -4.53 -42.32 1.69
CA VAL A 348 -4.44 -41.03 2.40
C VAL A 348 -3.00 -40.69 2.79
N THR A 349 -2.62 -39.42 2.69
CA THR A 349 -1.31 -38.92 3.13
C THR A 349 -1.40 -38.36 4.54
N VAL A 350 -0.49 -38.80 5.41
CA VAL A 350 -0.51 -38.56 6.86
C VAL A 350 0.80 -37.94 7.33
N LEU A 351 0.71 -36.88 8.14
CA LEU A 351 1.83 -36.35 8.92
C LEU A 351 1.85 -37.05 10.27
N ALA A 352 3.01 -37.57 10.68
CA ALA A 352 3.17 -38.23 11.98
C ALA A 352 4.51 -37.86 12.62
N ARG A 353 4.53 -37.61 13.93
CA ARG A 353 5.75 -37.32 14.69
C ARG A 353 5.70 -37.97 16.08
N ALA A 354 6.82 -38.49 16.55
CA ALA A 354 6.99 -39.01 17.90
C ALA A 354 8.39 -38.68 18.43
N HIS A 355 8.47 -38.15 19.65
CA HIS A 355 9.74 -37.64 20.23
C HIS A 355 10.64 -38.74 20.84
N ASP A 356 10.63 -39.97 20.29
CA ASP A 356 11.58 -41.03 20.66
C ASP A 356 11.80 -42.11 19.56
N ASP A 357 12.98 -42.74 19.57
CA ASP A 357 13.48 -43.76 18.62
C ASP A 357 12.70 -45.11 18.62
N ARG A 358 11.38 -45.12 18.79
CA ARG A 358 10.55 -46.34 18.80
C ARG A 358 9.81 -46.52 17.47
N GLU A 359 9.73 -47.77 17.03
CA GLU A 359 8.83 -48.19 15.95
C GLU A 359 7.36 -48.01 16.41
N TYR A 360 6.53 -47.39 15.57
CA TYR A 360 5.08 -47.26 15.77
C TYR A 360 4.30 -47.85 14.58
N GLU A 361 2.99 -47.99 14.72
CA GLU A 361 2.07 -48.32 13.62
C GLU A 361 1.10 -47.16 13.37
N LEU A 362 0.91 -46.78 12.11
CA LEU A 362 -0.17 -45.89 11.68
C LEU A 362 -1.36 -46.72 11.16
N ARG A 363 -2.58 -46.33 11.56
CA ARG A 363 -3.84 -46.98 11.15
C ARG A 363 -4.93 -45.93 10.95
N VAL A 364 -5.77 -46.14 9.94
CA VAL A 364 -6.91 -45.30 9.57
C VAL A 364 -8.21 -46.06 9.87
N PHE A 365 -9.19 -45.37 10.42
CA PHE A 365 -10.50 -45.88 10.82
C PHE A 365 -11.62 -44.98 10.28
N SER A 366 -12.82 -45.53 10.17
CA SER A 366 -14.06 -44.80 10.00
C SER A 366 -15.02 -45.19 11.12
N ASP A 367 -15.75 -44.22 11.68
CA ASP A 367 -16.68 -44.47 12.79
C ASP A 367 -17.91 -45.31 12.35
N GLU A 368 -18.22 -45.37 11.04
CA GLU A 368 -19.22 -46.28 10.48
C GLU A 368 -18.65 -47.66 10.09
N ARG A 369 -17.45 -47.71 9.50
CA ARG A 369 -16.89 -48.93 8.85
C ARG A 369 -15.89 -49.70 9.72
N GLY A 370 -15.25 -49.05 10.67
CA GLY A 370 -14.11 -49.58 11.42
C GLY A 370 -12.77 -49.30 10.71
N GLU A 371 -11.77 -50.15 10.95
CA GLU A 371 -10.43 -50.02 10.36
C GLU A 371 -10.47 -50.06 8.81
N LEU A 372 -9.92 -49.02 8.17
CA LEU A 372 -9.89 -48.84 6.72
C LEU A 372 -8.55 -49.21 6.08
N THR A 373 -7.44 -49.22 6.81
CA THR A 373 -6.10 -49.54 6.28
C THR A 373 -6.01 -50.98 5.72
N ASP A 374 -5.51 -51.16 4.48
CA ASP A 374 -5.33 -52.51 3.87
C ASP A 374 -4.14 -53.27 4.47
N ALA A 375 -3.01 -52.56 4.63
CA ALA A 375 -1.79 -53.09 5.22
C ALA A 375 -1.24 -52.12 6.28
N VAL A 376 -0.97 -52.63 7.47
CA VAL A 376 -0.41 -51.85 8.59
C VAL A 376 0.90 -51.17 8.14
N ARG A 377 0.94 -49.84 8.20
CA ARG A 377 2.14 -49.05 7.91
C ARG A 377 2.94 -48.87 9.20
N GLU A 378 4.10 -49.51 9.25
CA GLU A 378 5.13 -49.22 10.24
C GLU A 378 5.59 -47.75 10.04
N PHE A 379 5.86 -47.01 11.11
CA PHE A 379 6.34 -45.63 11.11
C PHE A 379 7.68 -45.57 11.85
N ASP A 380 8.72 -45.05 11.20
CA ASP A 380 10.04 -44.78 11.79
C ASP A 380 10.23 -43.26 11.98
N PRO A 381 10.15 -42.74 13.22
CA PRO A 381 10.27 -41.29 13.50
C PRO A 381 11.61 -40.66 13.09
N ALA A 382 12.61 -41.45 12.70
CA ALA A 382 13.90 -40.96 12.23
C ALA A 382 14.02 -40.88 10.69
N VAL A 383 12.97 -41.25 9.94
CA VAL A 383 13.01 -41.37 8.46
C VAL A 383 11.69 -40.95 7.78
N ASP A 384 10.54 -41.23 8.40
CA ASP A 384 9.21 -40.86 7.89
C ASP A 384 8.76 -39.50 8.50
N ASP A 385 8.27 -38.54 7.69
CA ASP A 385 7.55 -37.33 8.17
C ASP A 385 6.17 -37.19 7.48
N ARG A 386 6.12 -37.32 6.14
CA ARG A 386 4.89 -37.64 5.37
C ARG A 386 4.82 -39.16 5.09
N VAL A 387 3.64 -39.76 5.29
CA VAL A 387 3.39 -41.19 5.10
C VAL A 387 2.08 -41.44 4.35
N GLN A 388 2.16 -42.04 3.16
CA GLN A 388 0.98 -42.50 2.43
C GLN A 388 0.49 -43.86 2.97
N ILE A 389 -0.83 -44.02 3.13
CA ILE A 389 -1.48 -45.22 3.66
C ILE A 389 -2.56 -45.73 2.70
N GLU A 390 -2.40 -46.96 2.22
CA GLU A 390 -3.34 -47.70 1.37
C GLU A 390 -4.63 -48.09 2.12
N LEU A 391 -5.79 -47.88 1.52
CA LEU A 391 -7.11 -48.20 2.08
C LEU A 391 -7.71 -49.47 1.46
N ALA A 392 -8.23 -50.37 2.30
CA ALA A 392 -8.89 -51.61 1.93
C ALA A 392 -10.21 -51.40 1.15
N THR A 393 -10.79 -50.20 1.26
CA THR A 393 -11.94 -49.72 0.51
C THR A 393 -11.89 -48.19 0.43
N PRO A 394 -12.28 -47.57 -0.70
CA PRO A 394 -12.18 -46.11 -0.87
C PRO A 394 -12.98 -45.30 0.16
N LEU A 395 -12.64 -44.03 0.35
CA LEU A 395 -13.39 -43.07 1.19
C LEU A 395 -14.81 -42.81 0.66
N ALA A 396 -15.74 -42.49 1.57
CA ALA A 396 -17.17 -42.27 1.25
C ALA A 396 -17.64 -40.83 1.54
N ASP A 397 -18.68 -40.38 0.82
CA ASP A 397 -19.39 -39.11 1.06
C ASP A 397 -19.80 -38.95 2.53
N GLY A 398 -19.34 -37.87 3.17
CA GLY A 398 -19.77 -37.47 4.51
C GLY A 398 -19.23 -38.34 5.64
N GLU A 399 -18.09 -39.00 5.44
CA GLU A 399 -17.54 -39.96 6.39
C GLU A 399 -16.53 -39.33 7.36
N ASP A 400 -16.72 -39.58 8.66
CA ASP A 400 -15.75 -39.26 9.71
C ASP A 400 -14.59 -40.29 9.67
N VAL A 401 -13.41 -39.84 9.24
CA VAL A 401 -12.19 -40.65 9.08
C VAL A 401 -11.18 -40.27 10.16
N THR A 402 -10.77 -41.24 10.98
CA THR A 402 -9.82 -41.05 12.07
C THR A 402 -8.49 -41.74 11.76
N VAL A 403 -7.39 -40.99 11.71
CA VAL A 403 -6.02 -41.53 11.72
C VAL A 403 -5.50 -41.62 13.14
N GLY A 404 -4.75 -42.68 13.47
CA GLY A 404 -4.17 -42.87 14.79
C GLY A 404 -2.76 -43.48 14.76
N LEU A 405 -1.97 -43.14 15.77
CA LEU A 405 -0.62 -43.68 16.01
C LEU A 405 -0.65 -44.68 17.18
N PHE A 406 0.00 -45.84 17.03
CA PHE A 406 -0.14 -47.00 17.93
C PHE A 406 1.21 -47.62 18.33
N GLU A 407 1.30 -48.19 19.54
CA GLU A 407 2.38 -49.13 19.86
C GLU A 407 2.19 -50.44 19.05
N PRO A 408 3.26 -51.02 18.47
CA PRO A 408 3.16 -52.15 17.55
C PRO A 408 2.33 -53.36 18.04
N GLY A 409 1.45 -53.84 17.16
CA GLY A 409 0.48 -54.90 17.43
C GLY A 409 -0.84 -54.45 18.08
N SER A 410 -1.08 -53.14 18.20
CA SER A 410 -2.32 -52.59 18.77
C SER A 410 -3.32 -52.23 17.67
N ALA A 411 -4.49 -52.88 17.67
CA ALA A 411 -5.53 -52.74 16.64
C ALA A 411 -6.91 -52.41 17.25
N ASN A 412 -6.97 -51.36 18.08
CA ASN A 412 -8.20 -50.85 18.70
C ASN A 412 -8.11 -49.33 18.77
N GLN A 413 -9.05 -48.61 18.15
CA GLN A 413 -9.08 -47.13 18.08
C GLN A 413 -8.93 -46.47 19.47
N GLU A 414 -9.60 -46.99 20.51
CA GLU A 414 -9.46 -46.49 21.91
C GLU A 414 -8.06 -46.70 22.54
N ALA A 415 -7.14 -47.38 21.85
CA ALA A 415 -5.76 -47.63 22.28
C ALA A 415 -4.73 -46.85 21.44
N ALA A 416 -5.17 -45.86 20.65
CA ALA A 416 -4.29 -44.90 20.02
C ALA A 416 -3.52 -44.10 21.09
N LEU A 417 -2.27 -43.77 20.79
CA LEU A 417 -1.44 -42.88 21.59
C LEU A 417 -1.84 -41.41 21.35
N THR A 418 -2.18 -41.12 20.10
CA THR A 418 -2.73 -39.87 19.58
C THR A 418 -3.54 -40.20 18.32
N SER A 419 -4.52 -39.36 17.98
CA SER A 419 -5.37 -39.52 16.81
C SER A 419 -5.98 -38.20 16.37
N GLU A 420 -6.21 -38.04 15.07
CA GLU A 420 -6.91 -36.92 14.45
C GLU A 420 -8.08 -37.44 13.62
N THR A 421 -9.16 -36.66 13.53
CA THR A 421 -10.38 -37.01 12.79
C THR A 421 -10.74 -35.87 11.85
N ALA A 422 -10.93 -36.18 10.57
CA ALA A 422 -11.41 -35.27 9.53
C ALA A 422 -12.63 -35.87 8.82
N THR A 423 -13.46 -35.03 8.20
CA THR A 423 -14.69 -35.47 7.50
C THR A 423 -14.50 -35.36 5.99
N VAL A 424 -14.86 -36.40 5.25
CA VAL A 424 -14.76 -36.42 3.77
C VAL A 424 -15.86 -35.54 3.17
N HIS A 425 -15.49 -34.33 2.74
CA HIS A 425 -16.45 -33.28 2.38
C HIS A 425 -16.61 -32.99 0.89
N GLY A 426 -15.66 -33.34 0.03
CA GLY A 426 -15.79 -33.10 -1.42
C GLY A 426 -14.79 -33.85 -2.28
N LYS A 427 -14.78 -33.54 -3.58
CA LYS A 427 -13.79 -33.99 -4.56
C LYS A 427 -13.72 -33.00 -5.72
N VAL A 428 -12.54 -32.78 -6.28
CA VAL A 428 -12.31 -32.04 -7.52
C VAL A 428 -11.32 -32.80 -8.40
N GLU A 429 -11.53 -32.83 -9.72
CA GLU A 429 -10.63 -33.45 -10.71
C GLU A 429 -10.65 -32.69 -12.04
N PHE A 430 -9.48 -32.40 -12.61
CA PHE A 430 -9.33 -32.00 -14.02
C PHE A 430 -9.70 -33.14 -14.96
N VAL A 431 -10.55 -32.87 -15.96
CA VAL A 431 -11.07 -33.89 -16.89
C VAL A 431 -10.03 -34.28 -17.94
N GLU A 432 -9.23 -33.33 -18.41
CA GLU A 432 -8.02 -33.53 -19.24
C GLU A 432 -6.93 -32.58 -18.71
N THR A 433 -5.64 -32.92 -18.86
CA THR A 433 -4.53 -32.03 -18.47
C THR A 433 -4.49 -30.83 -19.43
N PRO A 434 -4.43 -29.57 -18.94
CA PRO A 434 -4.47 -28.39 -19.81
C PRO A 434 -3.20 -28.25 -20.66
N VAL A 435 -3.30 -27.52 -21.77
CA VAL A 435 -2.17 -27.19 -22.66
C VAL A 435 -2.00 -25.67 -22.81
N ALA A 436 -0.79 -25.24 -23.15
CA ALA A 436 -0.46 -23.82 -23.27
C ALA A 436 -1.37 -23.12 -24.30
N GLY A 437 -1.97 -22.01 -23.91
CA GLY A 437 -2.99 -21.30 -24.70
C GLY A 437 -4.41 -21.90 -24.67
N ASP A 438 -4.75 -22.78 -23.73
CA ASP A 438 -6.15 -23.13 -23.45
C ASP A 438 -6.88 -21.96 -22.75
N GLU A 439 -7.89 -21.37 -23.41
CA GLU A 439 -8.73 -20.29 -22.85
C GLU A 439 -9.66 -20.76 -21.70
N THR A 440 -9.85 -22.08 -21.53
CA THR A 440 -10.77 -22.66 -20.55
C THR A 440 -10.34 -24.06 -20.12
N VAL A 441 -10.55 -24.41 -18.84
CA VAL A 441 -10.39 -25.79 -18.34
C VAL A 441 -11.72 -26.42 -17.97
N THR A 442 -11.79 -27.75 -18.07
CA THR A 442 -12.97 -28.54 -17.67
C THR A 442 -12.65 -29.41 -16.47
N ILE A 443 -13.43 -29.22 -15.40
CA ILE A 443 -13.24 -29.83 -14.07
C ILE A 443 -14.53 -30.54 -13.68
N THR A 444 -14.42 -31.67 -13.00
CA THR A 444 -15.56 -32.34 -12.36
C THR A 444 -15.42 -32.28 -10.86
N TYR A 445 -16.52 -31.98 -10.16
CA TYR A 445 -16.55 -31.92 -8.71
C TYR A 445 -17.69 -32.77 -8.10
N ASP A 446 -17.57 -33.09 -6.83
CA ASP A 446 -18.61 -33.72 -5.99
C ASP A 446 -18.54 -33.06 -4.60
N LEU A 447 -19.68 -32.61 -4.05
CA LEU A 447 -19.74 -31.90 -2.77
C LEU A 447 -20.74 -32.58 -1.83
N SER A 448 -20.31 -32.87 -0.61
CA SER A 448 -21.03 -33.73 0.32
C SER A 448 -22.45 -33.25 0.67
N THR A 449 -23.37 -34.21 0.81
CA THR A 449 -24.74 -33.94 1.28
C THR A 449 -24.83 -33.56 2.76
N VAL A 450 -23.75 -33.73 3.54
CA VAL A 450 -23.66 -33.32 4.96
C VAL A 450 -22.78 -32.10 5.19
N TYR A 451 -22.32 -31.43 4.12
CA TYR A 451 -21.53 -30.20 4.19
C TYR A 451 -22.25 -29.14 5.06
N PRO A 452 -21.54 -28.42 5.95
CA PRO A 452 -22.17 -27.50 6.89
C PRO A 452 -22.76 -26.28 6.18
N VAL A 453 -24.11 -26.23 6.09
CA VAL A 453 -24.91 -25.17 5.41
C VAL A 453 -24.90 -23.80 6.13
N ARG A 454 -23.72 -23.35 6.54
CA ARG A 454 -23.40 -22.06 7.15
C ARG A 454 -22.10 -21.51 6.58
N GLU A 455 -21.16 -22.40 6.32
CA GLU A 455 -20.05 -22.15 5.43
C GLU A 455 -20.54 -22.43 3.99
N GLN A 456 -20.09 -21.64 3.02
CA GLN A 456 -20.55 -21.69 1.63
C GLN A 456 -19.40 -22.19 0.77
N ALA A 457 -19.44 -23.43 0.32
CA ALA A 457 -18.39 -23.97 -0.54
C ALA A 457 -18.28 -23.18 -1.85
N THR A 458 -17.05 -23.01 -2.34
CA THR A 458 -16.70 -22.37 -3.60
C THR A 458 -15.66 -23.19 -4.35
N LEU A 459 -15.76 -23.22 -5.67
CA LEU A 459 -14.72 -23.72 -6.57
C LEU A 459 -13.85 -22.54 -7.03
N ARG A 460 -12.53 -22.67 -6.90
CA ARG A 460 -11.48 -21.73 -7.32
C ARG A 460 -10.50 -22.43 -8.27
N LEU A 461 -9.84 -21.63 -9.10
CA LEU A 461 -8.66 -22.02 -9.87
C LEU A 461 -7.49 -21.11 -9.51
N ASP A 462 -6.32 -21.72 -9.34
CA ASP A 462 -5.08 -21.07 -8.90
C ASP A 462 -3.94 -21.41 -9.89
N THR A 463 -3.09 -20.44 -10.18
CA THR A 463 -2.02 -20.49 -11.20
C THR A 463 -0.71 -19.95 -10.62
N GLU A 464 0.45 -20.47 -11.07
CA GLU A 464 1.77 -19.96 -10.62
C GLU A 464 2.02 -18.49 -11.01
N GLN A 465 1.35 -17.99 -12.07
CA GLN A 465 1.56 -16.65 -12.65
C GLN A 465 0.66 -15.56 -12.03
N GLY A 466 -0.18 -15.88 -11.04
CA GLY A 466 -1.33 -15.04 -10.68
C GLY A 466 -2.50 -15.20 -11.64
N GLY A 467 -3.64 -14.55 -11.33
CA GLY A 467 -4.90 -14.75 -12.05
C GLY A 467 -5.83 -15.80 -11.43
N ALA A 468 -6.26 -15.61 -10.19
CA ALA A 468 -7.15 -16.53 -9.47
C ALA A 468 -8.60 -16.45 -9.98
N SER A 469 -9.00 -17.37 -10.87
CA SER A 469 -10.27 -17.21 -11.59
C SER A 469 -11.54 -17.52 -10.76
N LYS A 470 -12.58 -16.75 -11.10
CA LYS A 470 -13.78 -16.40 -10.32
C LYS A 470 -14.44 -17.52 -9.47
N LEU A 471 -14.47 -17.29 -8.15
CA LEU A 471 -15.14 -18.13 -7.14
C LEU A 471 -16.60 -18.48 -7.51
N THR A 472 -16.85 -19.74 -7.88
CA THR A 472 -18.20 -20.24 -8.16
C THR A 472 -18.76 -20.94 -6.93
N ALA A 473 -19.84 -20.39 -6.36
CA ALA A 473 -20.52 -20.98 -5.21
C ALA A 473 -21.16 -22.34 -5.54
N LEU A 474 -20.96 -23.31 -4.65
CA LEU A 474 -21.44 -24.69 -4.76
C LEU A 474 -22.56 -24.97 -3.75
N GLU A 475 -23.48 -25.86 -4.11
CA GLU A 475 -24.62 -26.26 -3.27
C GLU A 475 -24.39 -27.66 -2.67
N PRO A 476 -24.46 -27.87 -1.34
CA PRO A 476 -24.25 -29.16 -0.71
C PRO A 476 -25.07 -30.31 -1.33
N GLY A 477 -24.40 -31.35 -1.81
CA GLY A 477 -25.00 -32.48 -2.51
C GLY A 477 -25.08 -32.36 -4.04
N THR A 478 -24.41 -31.40 -4.67
CA THR A 478 -24.21 -31.39 -6.13
C THR A 478 -22.93 -32.13 -6.54
N SER A 479 -22.99 -32.75 -7.73
CA SER A 479 -21.81 -33.21 -8.46
C SER A 479 -22.04 -32.89 -9.93
N GLU A 480 -21.15 -32.08 -10.50
CA GLU A 480 -21.28 -31.54 -11.85
C GLU A 480 -19.90 -31.47 -12.53
N THR A 481 -19.93 -31.41 -13.86
CA THR A 481 -18.76 -31.06 -14.68
C THR A 481 -18.95 -29.63 -15.16
N VAL A 482 -18.01 -28.75 -14.81
CA VAL A 482 -18.00 -27.33 -15.16
C VAL A 482 -16.84 -27.02 -16.08
N THR A 483 -17.01 -26.03 -16.94
CA THR A 483 -15.93 -25.42 -17.72
C THR A 483 -15.74 -24.02 -17.18
N LEU A 484 -14.55 -23.73 -16.67
CA LEU A 484 -14.17 -22.43 -16.11
C LEU A 484 -13.26 -21.69 -17.11
N PRO A 485 -13.30 -20.35 -17.18
CA PRO A 485 -12.26 -19.61 -17.86
C PRO A 485 -10.93 -19.85 -17.15
N LEU A 486 -9.86 -19.91 -17.94
CA LEU A 486 -8.55 -19.53 -17.44
C LEU A 486 -8.42 -18.03 -17.74
N GLU A 487 -8.40 -17.24 -16.68
CA GLU A 487 -8.05 -15.83 -16.79
C GLU A 487 -6.52 -15.76 -16.97
N ALA A 488 -6.05 -14.75 -17.69
CA ALA A 488 -4.63 -14.46 -17.79
C ALA A 488 -4.10 -13.87 -16.47
N ASP A 489 -2.79 -13.67 -16.38
CA ASP A 489 -2.23 -12.76 -15.37
C ASP A 489 -2.70 -11.31 -15.60
N GLU A 490 -2.34 -10.42 -14.67
CA GLU A 490 -2.75 -9.01 -14.69
C GLU A 490 -2.19 -8.22 -15.89
N GLN A 491 -1.22 -8.79 -16.63
CA GLN A 491 -0.67 -8.22 -17.88
C GLN A 491 -1.29 -8.82 -19.15
N GLY A 492 -2.17 -9.82 -19.02
CA GLY A 492 -2.89 -10.44 -20.14
C GLY A 492 -2.12 -11.54 -20.87
N VAL A 493 -1.06 -12.11 -20.28
CA VAL A 493 -0.25 -13.16 -20.91
C VAL A 493 -1.00 -14.51 -20.88
N PRO A 494 -1.10 -15.25 -22.01
CA PRO A 494 -1.69 -16.58 -22.02
C PRO A 494 -0.83 -17.62 -21.29
N LEU A 495 -1.46 -18.46 -20.48
CA LEU A 495 -0.80 -19.51 -19.68
C LEU A 495 0.23 -20.34 -20.45
N GLU A 496 1.43 -20.39 -19.86
CA GLU A 496 2.63 -20.88 -20.51
C GLU A 496 2.82 -22.40 -20.43
N GLN A 497 3.68 -22.92 -21.29
CA GLN A 497 4.07 -24.32 -21.23
C GLN A 497 4.93 -24.56 -19.98
N GLY A 498 4.55 -25.54 -19.16
CA GLY A 498 5.18 -25.82 -17.87
C GLY A 498 4.44 -25.24 -16.67
N ARG A 499 3.55 -24.24 -16.85
CA ARG A 499 2.72 -23.64 -15.79
C ARG A 499 2.07 -24.69 -14.87
N GLU A 500 2.15 -24.62 -13.54
CA GLU A 500 1.21 -25.38 -12.68
C GLU A 500 -0.13 -24.64 -12.55
N VAL A 501 -1.23 -25.42 -12.55
CA VAL A 501 -2.59 -24.94 -12.29
C VAL A 501 -3.31 -25.89 -11.33
N THR A 502 -3.92 -25.34 -10.29
CA THR A 502 -4.59 -26.07 -9.20
C THR A 502 -6.08 -25.74 -9.16
N ALA A 503 -6.92 -26.78 -9.12
CA ALA A 503 -8.36 -26.66 -8.89
C ALA A 503 -8.67 -26.95 -7.42
N THR A 504 -9.35 -26.03 -6.74
CA THR A 504 -9.58 -26.07 -5.29
C THR A 504 -11.06 -25.91 -4.96
N ILE A 505 -11.64 -26.81 -4.16
CA ILE A 505 -12.87 -26.50 -3.41
C ILE A 505 -12.43 -25.93 -2.05
N ALA A 506 -12.94 -24.76 -1.67
CA ALA A 506 -12.68 -24.12 -0.39
C ALA A 506 -13.95 -23.45 0.17
N ASP A 507 -13.99 -23.20 1.48
CA ASP A 507 -15.06 -22.41 2.10
C ASP A 507 -14.93 -20.91 1.77
N ALA A 508 -16.06 -20.28 1.44
CA ALA A 508 -16.16 -18.84 1.21
C ALA A 508 -16.19 -18.02 2.51
N ASP A 509 -15.23 -18.26 3.39
CA ASP A 509 -14.72 -17.18 4.23
C ASP A 509 -13.87 -16.27 3.31
N PRO A 510 -14.00 -14.93 3.34
CA PRO A 510 -13.06 -14.00 2.70
C PRO A 510 -11.63 -14.03 3.34
N GLN A 511 -11.20 -15.20 3.79
CA GLN A 511 -9.93 -15.53 4.44
C GLN A 511 -9.51 -16.98 4.07
N GLY A 512 -10.11 -17.57 3.03
CA GLY A 512 -10.16 -19.01 2.78
C GLY A 512 -8.79 -19.69 2.65
N LEU A 513 -8.41 -20.46 3.68
CA LEU A 513 -7.19 -21.26 3.74
C LEU A 513 -7.43 -22.74 4.12
N ASP A 514 -8.68 -23.16 4.36
CA ASP A 514 -9.05 -24.56 4.59
C ASP A 514 -9.63 -25.17 3.28
N PRO A 515 -8.81 -25.82 2.43
CA PRO A 515 -9.30 -26.51 1.25
C PRO A 515 -10.06 -27.79 1.62
N VAL A 516 -11.17 -28.02 0.92
CA VAL A 516 -12.06 -29.18 1.04
C VAL A 516 -11.59 -30.33 0.15
N ALA A 517 -11.05 -30.02 -1.03
CA ALA A 517 -10.44 -30.95 -1.98
C ALA A 517 -9.60 -30.18 -3.02
N THR A 518 -8.55 -30.80 -3.55
CA THR A 518 -7.59 -30.20 -4.52
C THR A 518 -7.16 -31.19 -5.60
N ASP A 519 -6.83 -30.69 -6.79
CA ASP A 519 -6.12 -31.40 -7.88
C ASP A 519 -5.21 -30.40 -8.61
N THR A 520 -3.99 -30.78 -8.95
CA THR A 520 -2.93 -29.87 -9.49
C THR A 520 -2.29 -30.48 -10.73
N ARG A 521 -2.00 -29.67 -11.75
CA ARG A 521 -1.51 -30.12 -13.06
C ARG A 521 -0.50 -29.17 -13.69
N THR A 522 0.59 -29.73 -14.20
CA THR A 522 1.58 -29.05 -15.06
C THR A 522 1.09 -28.95 -16.51
N ILE A 523 1.14 -27.76 -17.11
CA ILE A 523 0.56 -27.43 -18.41
C ILE A 523 1.44 -27.90 -19.58
N GLY A 524 0.85 -28.61 -20.55
CA GLY A 524 1.46 -28.87 -21.85
C GLY A 524 2.76 -29.70 -21.88
N ALA A 525 3.09 -30.44 -20.81
CA ALA A 525 4.37 -31.14 -20.66
C ALA A 525 4.71 -32.09 -21.84
N PRO A 526 5.89 -31.97 -22.48
CA PRO A 526 6.30 -32.82 -23.60
C PRO A 526 6.78 -34.21 -23.14
N ALA A 527 6.85 -35.14 -24.10
CA ALA A 527 7.22 -36.55 -23.85
C ALA A 527 8.73 -36.82 -23.85
N ASP A 528 9.52 -35.88 -24.40
CA ASP A 528 10.97 -35.79 -24.29
C ASP A 528 11.24 -34.45 -23.57
N PRO A 529 12.22 -34.32 -22.67
CA PRO A 529 12.42 -33.11 -21.86
C PRO A 529 12.81 -31.89 -22.70
N ALA A 530 12.21 -30.75 -22.39
CA ALA A 530 12.57 -29.43 -22.92
C ALA A 530 13.16 -28.55 -21.81
N LEU A 531 13.90 -27.50 -22.22
CA LEU A 531 14.29 -26.41 -21.33
C LEU A 531 13.30 -25.25 -21.48
N SER A 532 13.17 -24.47 -20.43
CA SER A 532 12.73 -23.08 -20.45
C SER A 532 13.75 -22.28 -19.63
N LEU A 533 14.17 -21.16 -20.19
CA LEU A 533 15.04 -20.16 -19.57
C LEU A 533 14.20 -18.91 -19.29
N GLU A 534 14.37 -18.29 -18.13
CA GLU A 534 13.92 -16.93 -17.84
C GLU A 534 15.10 -16.16 -17.21
N VAL A 535 15.33 -14.93 -17.67
CA VAL A 535 16.50 -14.13 -17.28
C VAL A 535 16.05 -12.74 -16.86
N ASP A 536 16.13 -12.48 -15.55
CA ASP A 536 16.15 -11.11 -15.07
C ASP A 536 17.59 -10.62 -14.95
N ALA A 537 17.81 -9.33 -15.20
CA ALA A 537 19.12 -8.71 -15.13
C ALA A 537 19.00 -7.20 -14.87
N GLU A 538 19.87 -6.67 -14.00
CA GLU A 538 19.97 -5.24 -13.75
C GLU A 538 20.24 -4.46 -15.05
N ARG A 539 19.19 -3.85 -15.61
CA ARG A 539 19.26 -3.14 -16.90
C ARG A 539 20.11 -1.87 -16.82
N ALA A 540 20.23 -1.27 -15.64
CA ALA A 540 20.87 0.03 -15.41
C ALA A 540 22.34 -0.09 -14.93
N VAL A 541 23.23 -0.52 -15.81
CA VAL A 541 24.61 -0.90 -15.42
C VAL A 541 25.51 0.30 -15.10
N LEU A 542 25.96 0.41 -13.84
CA LEU A 542 26.95 1.41 -13.43
C LEU A 542 28.33 1.21 -14.10
N ALA A 543 29.06 2.31 -14.24
CA ALA A 543 30.27 2.39 -15.05
C ALA A 543 31.50 1.65 -14.46
N ALA A 544 31.50 0.33 -14.65
CA ALA A 544 32.52 -0.70 -14.32
C ALA A 544 32.17 -1.59 -13.12
N GLU A 545 30.90 -1.95 -13.00
CA GLU A 545 30.39 -2.96 -12.05
C GLU A 545 29.95 -4.24 -12.78
N ASP A 546 29.77 -5.32 -12.03
CA ASP A 546 29.31 -6.63 -12.53
C ASP A 546 27.78 -6.63 -12.45
N VAL A 547 27.08 -7.02 -13.53
CA VAL A 547 25.60 -7.00 -13.60
C VAL A 547 25.05 -8.16 -12.78
N ALA A 548 24.12 -7.91 -11.84
CA ALA A 548 23.35 -8.99 -11.24
C ALA A 548 22.38 -9.57 -12.28
N VAL A 549 22.40 -10.88 -12.43
CA VAL A 549 21.56 -11.65 -13.37
C VAL A 549 20.95 -12.82 -12.62
N GLU A 550 19.63 -12.87 -12.50
CA GLU A 550 18.93 -14.05 -11.99
C GLU A 550 18.43 -14.90 -13.16
N ILE A 551 18.84 -16.17 -13.18
CA ILE A 551 18.57 -17.09 -14.27
C ILE A 551 17.74 -18.25 -13.72
N ALA A 552 16.44 -18.27 -14.02
CA ALA A 552 15.57 -19.39 -13.74
C ALA A 552 15.67 -20.42 -14.88
N VAL A 553 16.06 -21.66 -14.56
CA VAL A 553 16.10 -22.75 -15.54
C VAL A 553 15.12 -23.85 -15.14
N ARG A 554 14.11 -24.09 -15.99
CA ARG A 554 13.08 -25.12 -15.78
C ARG A 554 13.22 -26.26 -16.77
N VAL A 555 13.06 -27.50 -16.30
CA VAL A 555 12.97 -28.69 -17.18
C VAL A 555 11.51 -29.11 -17.34
N ILE A 556 10.98 -28.92 -18.53
CA ILE A 556 9.56 -29.19 -18.83
C ILE A 556 9.43 -30.58 -19.46
N GLY A 557 8.76 -31.49 -18.74
CA GLY A 557 8.41 -32.84 -19.20
C GLY A 557 9.59 -33.83 -19.32
N GLY A 558 9.31 -35.01 -19.88
CA GLY A 558 10.27 -36.13 -19.98
C GLY A 558 10.22 -37.11 -18.80
N ASP A 559 11.30 -37.88 -18.63
CA ASP A 559 11.50 -38.91 -17.59
C ASP A 559 12.84 -38.61 -16.89
N SER A 560 12.84 -38.52 -15.55
CA SER A 560 13.95 -37.92 -14.78
C SER A 560 15.26 -38.73 -14.80
N ASP A 561 15.19 -40.02 -15.15
CA ASP A 561 16.31 -40.97 -15.12
C ASP A 561 17.44 -40.67 -16.15
N ASP A 562 17.21 -39.79 -17.14
CA ASP A 562 18.15 -39.47 -18.25
C ASP A 562 18.74 -38.04 -18.21
N LEU A 563 18.43 -37.19 -17.21
CA LEU A 563 18.96 -35.82 -17.09
C LEU A 563 20.44 -35.77 -16.64
N THR A 564 21.12 -34.66 -16.98
CA THR A 564 22.54 -34.39 -16.67
C THR A 564 22.81 -32.89 -16.66
N ASP A 565 23.82 -32.47 -15.88
CA ASP A 565 24.34 -31.09 -15.74
C ASP A 565 24.14 -30.22 -17.01
N ILE A 566 23.33 -29.17 -16.89
CA ILE A 566 22.94 -28.25 -17.96
C ILE A 566 23.87 -27.02 -17.89
N PRO A 567 24.78 -26.81 -18.86
CA PRO A 567 25.56 -25.57 -18.94
C PRO A 567 24.69 -24.36 -19.30
N ILE A 568 25.03 -23.23 -18.68
CA ILE A 568 24.52 -21.89 -18.94
C ILE A 568 25.71 -21.01 -19.35
N GLU A 569 25.64 -20.34 -20.51
CA GLU A 569 26.68 -19.41 -20.99
C GLU A 569 26.14 -17.97 -20.97
N CYS A 570 26.90 -17.03 -20.38
CA CYS A 570 26.58 -15.60 -20.33
C CYS A 570 27.57 -14.80 -21.20
N ALA A 571 27.07 -13.96 -22.10
CA ALA A 571 27.88 -13.23 -23.08
C ALA A 571 27.47 -11.76 -23.20
N VAL A 572 28.46 -10.86 -23.17
CA VAL A 572 28.28 -9.41 -23.38
C VAL A 572 28.76 -9.07 -24.80
N ASP A 573 27.93 -8.38 -25.57
CA ASP A 573 28.16 -8.04 -26.99
C ASP A 573 28.54 -9.28 -27.87
N GLY A 574 28.13 -10.48 -27.44
CA GLY A 574 28.48 -11.76 -28.07
C GLY A 574 29.86 -12.33 -27.74
N GLU A 575 30.60 -11.81 -26.76
CA GLU A 575 31.77 -12.47 -26.16
C GLU A 575 31.40 -13.08 -24.80
N VAL A 576 31.55 -14.41 -24.66
CA VAL A 576 31.23 -15.15 -23.43
C VAL A 576 32.15 -14.72 -22.29
N VAL A 577 31.56 -14.14 -21.24
CA VAL A 577 32.25 -13.60 -20.05
C VAL A 577 32.20 -14.56 -18.86
N ASP A 578 31.10 -15.31 -18.65
CA ASP A 578 31.02 -16.35 -17.61
C ASP A 578 30.18 -17.58 -18.05
N MET A 579 30.29 -18.68 -17.29
CA MET A 579 29.63 -19.96 -17.55
C MET A 579 29.44 -20.79 -16.27
N VAL A 580 28.20 -21.22 -16.01
CA VAL A 580 27.84 -22.08 -14.87
C VAL A 580 27.10 -23.35 -15.31
N THR A 581 26.68 -24.19 -14.36
CA THR A 581 25.95 -25.45 -14.63
C THR A 581 24.87 -25.71 -13.58
N THR A 582 23.65 -26.01 -14.03
CA THR A 582 22.45 -26.29 -13.22
C THR A 582 22.00 -27.75 -13.37
N SER A 583 21.16 -28.31 -12.49
CA SER A 583 20.68 -29.71 -12.54
C SER A 583 19.26 -29.97 -11.97
N PRO A 584 18.23 -29.19 -12.37
CA PRO A 584 16.84 -29.37 -11.90
C PRO A 584 16.24 -30.72 -12.31
N SER A 585 15.30 -31.23 -11.51
CA SER A 585 14.46 -32.36 -11.91
C SER A 585 13.36 -31.94 -12.91
N VAL A 586 12.71 -32.92 -13.54
CA VAL A 586 11.54 -32.66 -14.39
C VAL A 586 10.42 -32.01 -13.56
N GLY A 587 9.99 -30.81 -13.98
CA GLY A 587 8.96 -30.00 -13.31
C GLY A 587 9.52 -28.91 -12.40
N GLU A 588 10.72 -29.12 -11.84
CA GLU A 588 11.41 -28.16 -10.98
C GLU A 588 12.04 -27.02 -11.81
N THR A 589 12.09 -25.84 -11.19
CA THR A 589 12.91 -24.68 -11.62
C THR A 589 14.10 -24.58 -10.68
N GLU A 590 15.32 -24.46 -11.21
CA GLU A 590 16.52 -24.14 -10.42
C GLU A 590 16.99 -22.73 -10.81
N THR A 591 16.86 -21.81 -9.86
CA THR A 591 17.22 -20.39 -10.00
C THR A 591 18.68 -20.15 -9.62
N ILE A 592 19.40 -19.35 -10.41
CA ILE A 592 20.82 -19.03 -10.20
C ILE A 592 21.04 -17.53 -10.36
N ALA A 593 21.39 -16.86 -9.27
CA ALA A 593 21.95 -15.52 -9.31
C ALA A 593 23.45 -15.54 -9.69
N LEU A 594 23.84 -14.69 -10.65
CA LEU A 594 25.21 -14.47 -11.10
C LEU A 594 25.56 -12.97 -11.02
N SER A 595 26.84 -12.66 -10.85
CA SER A 595 27.40 -11.32 -11.09
C SER A 595 28.24 -11.38 -12.36
N VAL A 596 27.71 -10.87 -13.47
CA VAL A 596 28.29 -11.01 -14.81
C VAL A 596 29.25 -9.86 -15.09
N PRO A 597 30.57 -10.10 -15.23
CA PRO A 597 31.54 -9.02 -15.34
C PRO A 597 31.50 -8.33 -16.71
N THR A 598 31.32 -7.02 -16.69
CA THR A 598 31.19 -6.18 -17.90
C THR A 598 32.40 -5.28 -18.17
N ASP A 599 33.56 -5.56 -17.55
CA ASP A 599 34.69 -4.61 -17.47
C ASP A 599 35.42 -4.37 -18.81
N GLY A 600 35.02 -3.31 -19.51
CA GLY A 600 35.66 -2.84 -20.75
C GLY A 600 34.99 -3.29 -22.05
N TYR A 601 33.71 -3.62 -21.99
CA TYR A 601 32.83 -3.86 -23.13
C TYR A 601 31.97 -2.62 -23.45
N ASP A 602 31.49 -2.51 -24.69
CA ASP A 602 30.70 -1.36 -25.16
C ASP A 602 29.21 -1.75 -25.00
N ARG A 603 28.73 -1.80 -23.74
CA ARG A 603 27.50 -2.49 -23.27
C ARG A 603 26.21 -2.15 -24.03
N ASP A 604 25.95 -2.85 -25.13
CA ASP A 604 24.68 -2.80 -25.84
C ASP A 604 23.79 -4.02 -25.48
N GLU A 605 24.36 -5.23 -25.40
CA GLU A 605 23.60 -6.50 -25.32
C GLU A 605 24.19 -7.51 -24.31
N LEU A 606 23.34 -8.09 -23.44
CA LEU A 606 23.64 -9.27 -22.61
C LEU A 606 22.82 -10.46 -23.11
N THR A 607 23.47 -11.51 -23.61
CA THR A 607 22.83 -12.78 -23.97
C THR A 607 23.14 -13.86 -22.94
N VAL A 608 22.12 -14.60 -22.51
CA VAL A 608 22.22 -15.79 -21.67
C VAL A 608 21.62 -16.98 -22.43
N SER A 609 22.23 -18.16 -22.31
CA SER A 609 21.69 -19.37 -22.96
C SER A 609 21.95 -20.65 -22.16
N ALA A 610 20.93 -21.50 -22.06
CA ALA A 610 21.02 -22.83 -21.46
C ALA A 610 20.97 -23.92 -22.54
N THR A 611 21.82 -24.95 -22.44
CA THR A 611 21.93 -25.98 -23.51
C THR A 611 22.02 -27.40 -22.96
N TRP A 612 21.07 -28.26 -23.36
CA TRP A 612 21.06 -29.69 -23.04
C TRP A 612 20.87 -30.56 -24.30
N GLY A 613 21.89 -31.36 -24.64
CA GLY A 613 21.81 -32.36 -25.72
C GLY A 613 21.80 -31.78 -27.14
N GLU A 614 20.61 -31.72 -27.76
CA GLU A 614 20.35 -30.98 -29.01
C GLU A 614 19.33 -29.83 -28.80
N THR A 615 18.94 -29.57 -27.55
CA THR A 615 18.05 -28.47 -27.12
C THR A 615 18.88 -27.31 -26.58
N THR A 616 18.55 -26.10 -27.01
CA THR A 616 19.08 -24.84 -26.48
C THR A 616 17.92 -23.87 -26.34
N ASP A 617 17.95 -23.07 -25.29
CA ASP A 617 17.10 -21.89 -25.10
C ASP A 617 18.02 -20.68 -24.88
N GLU A 618 17.67 -19.52 -25.44
CA GLU A 618 18.50 -18.31 -25.42
C GLU A 618 17.64 -17.05 -25.24
N GLU A 619 18.08 -16.16 -24.36
CA GLU A 619 17.42 -14.88 -24.05
C GLU A 619 18.46 -13.75 -24.09
N THR A 620 18.02 -12.56 -24.51
CA THR A 620 18.85 -11.34 -24.61
C THR A 620 18.17 -10.23 -23.83
N VAL A 621 18.91 -9.59 -22.94
CA VAL A 621 18.56 -8.33 -22.27
C VAL A 621 19.34 -7.19 -22.94
N ILE A 622 18.65 -6.10 -23.27
CA ILE A 622 19.26 -4.86 -23.79
C ILE A 622 19.51 -3.93 -22.61
N LEU A 623 20.73 -3.39 -22.53
CA LEU A 623 21.18 -2.56 -21.40
C LEU A 623 21.13 -1.05 -21.72
N ALA A 624 21.38 -0.69 -22.98
CA ALA A 624 21.20 0.66 -23.50
C ALA A 624 20.93 0.59 -25.02
N THR A 625 20.20 1.58 -25.56
CA THR A 625 19.86 1.66 -26.99
C THR A 625 20.39 2.97 -27.56
N GLN A 626 21.16 2.93 -28.66
CA GLN A 626 21.51 4.17 -29.37
C GLN A 626 20.25 4.82 -29.97
N PRO A 627 19.97 6.11 -29.65
CA PRO A 627 18.77 6.79 -30.11
C PRO A 627 18.51 6.73 -31.62
N GLY A 628 17.28 6.35 -32.00
CA GLY A 628 16.90 6.04 -33.37
C GLY A 628 16.85 7.24 -34.34
N ASP A 629 16.71 8.47 -33.83
CA ASP A 629 16.83 9.72 -34.58
C ASP A 629 17.86 10.66 -33.94
N GLY A 630 18.45 11.53 -34.77
CA GLY A 630 19.59 12.37 -34.40
C GLY A 630 20.94 11.94 -34.99
N ASP A 631 21.98 12.72 -34.69
CA ASP A 631 23.39 12.33 -34.89
C ASP A 631 24.32 12.83 -33.77
N GLY A 632 23.73 13.13 -32.60
CA GLY A 632 24.43 13.66 -31.42
C GLY A 632 25.03 15.06 -31.58
N SER A 633 24.84 15.73 -32.71
CA SER A 633 25.44 17.05 -32.94
C SER A 633 24.52 18.20 -32.55
N ALA A 634 25.08 19.37 -32.19
CA ALA A 634 24.33 20.59 -31.84
C ALA A 634 23.42 21.15 -32.96
N GLY A 635 23.35 20.51 -34.13
CA GLY A 635 22.42 20.86 -35.21
C GLY A 635 21.42 19.75 -35.53
N ASN A 636 21.49 18.61 -34.84
CA ASN A 636 20.67 17.41 -35.00
C ASN A 636 20.89 16.49 -33.76
N PRO A 637 20.40 16.89 -32.55
CA PRO A 637 20.57 16.12 -31.31
C PRO A 637 20.04 14.69 -31.43
N TYR A 638 20.53 13.78 -30.58
CA TYR A 638 19.87 12.50 -30.36
C TYR A 638 18.50 12.69 -29.72
N ARG A 639 17.49 11.93 -30.16
CA ARG A 639 16.11 12.01 -29.64
C ARG A 639 15.79 10.80 -28.79
N ILE A 640 15.64 11.02 -27.49
CA ILE A 640 15.37 9.97 -26.50
C ILE A 640 13.86 9.78 -26.38
N THR A 641 13.39 8.53 -26.49
CA THR A 641 11.99 8.12 -26.41
C THR A 641 11.73 7.00 -25.40
N ASP A 642 12.77 6.33 -24.91
CA ASP A 642 12.68 5.30 -23.88
C ASP A 642 13.84 5.36 -22.87
N GLU A 643 13.74 4.58 -21.80
CA GLU A 643 14.68 4.53 -20.69
C GLU A 643 16.05 3.93 -21.08
N THR A 644 16.10 3.06 -22.09
CA THR A 644 17.34 2.50 -22.62
C THR A 644 18.06 3.49 -23.53
N GLU A 645 17.31 4.34 -24.24
CA GLU A 645 17.81 5.52 -24.95
C GLU A 645 18.30 6.62 -23.98
N LEU A 646 17.71 6.72 -22.78
CA LEU A 646 18.21 7.60 -21.70
C LEU A 646 19.52 7.07 -21.08
N ALA A 647 19.64 5.77 -20.84
CA ALA A 647 20.87 5.14 -20.36
C ALA A 647 22.06 5.37 -21.34
N TYR A 648 21.77 5.47 -22.64
CA TYR A 648 22.76 5.75 -23.68
C TYR A 648 23.48 7.12 -23.51
N VAL A 649 22.95 8.05 -22.73
CA VAL A 649 23.56 9.38 -22.51
C VAL A 649 24.94 9.27 -21.85
N ASP A 650 25.21 8.25 -21.01
CA ASP A 650 26.55 8.06 -20.44
C ASP A 650 27.58 7.54 -21.47
N PHE A 651 27.15 6.99 -22.61
CA PHE A 651 28.07 6.49 -23.63
C PHE A 651 28.61 7.63 -24.52
N GLU A 652 27.78 8.64 -24.81
CA GLU A 652 28.12 9.80 -25.65
C GLU A 652 27.99 11.15 -24.90
N ARG A 653 28.52 11.23 -23.67
CA ARG A 653 28.56 12.42 -22.76
C ARG A 653 29.04 13.77 -23.31
N SER A 654 29.51 13.81 -24.55
CA SER A 654 29.95 15.04 -25.27
C SER A 654 29.01 15.42 -26.43
N ALA A 655 27.95 14.65 -26.65
CA ALA A 655 26.92 14.88 -27.66
C ALA A 655 25.81 15.81 -27.15
N HIS A 656 24.81 16.03 -27.99
CA HIS A 656 23.60 16.78 -27.64
C HIS A 656 22.40 15.85 -27.74
N PHE A 657 21.53 15.91 -26.75
CA PHE A 657 20.35 15.07 -26.57
C PHE A 657 19.12 15.97 -26.36
N GLU A 658 17.98 15.54 -26.90
CA GLU A 658 16.68 16.12 -26.62
C GLU A 658 15.69 14.99 -26.25
N LEU A 659 14.89 15.15 -25.18
CA LEU A 659 13.77 14.23 -24.92
C LEU A 659 12.67 14.44 -25.98
N ALA A 660 11.97 13.36 -26.34
CA ALA A 660 10.87 13.41 -27.31
C ALA A 660 9.56 12.81 -26.77
N GLU A 661 9.62 12.04 -25.69
CA GLU A 661 8.50 11.57 -24.86
C GLU A 661 8.96 11.59 -23.38
N ASP A 662 8.01 11.49 -22.45
CA ASP A 662 8.28 11.42 -21.00
C ASP A 662 8.82 10.03 -20.62
N ILE A 663 9.76 9.96 -19.67
CA ILE A 663 10.49 8.72 -19.33
C ILE A 663 10.11 8.27 -17.92
N ASP A 664 9.61 7.04 -17.80
CA ASP A 664 9.26 6.45 -16.50
C ASP A 664 10.31 5.41 -16.07
N LEU A 665 10.98 5.68 -14.96
CA LEU A 665 12.00 4.81 -14.34
C LEU A 665 11.48 4.16 -13.05
N SER A 666 10.21 4.33 -12.68
CA SER A 666 9.65 3.78 -11.43
C SER A 666 9.65 2.24 -11.35
N GLY A 667 9.80 1.56 -12.48
CA GLY A 667 10.03 0.11 -12.56
C GLY A 667 11.50 -0.33 -12.42
N PHE A 668 12.42 0.56 -12.05
CA PHE A 668 13.85 0.29 -11.91
C PHE A 668 14.29 0.55 -10.48
N GLU A 669 14.79 -0.47 -9.79
CA GLU A 669 15.36 -0.35 -8.43
C GLU A 669 16.47 0.70 -8.36
N ARG A 670 17.25 0.84 -9.44
CA ARG A 670 18.38 1.76 -9.57
C ARG A 670 18.49 2.22 -11.02
N PHE A 671 18.88 3.48 -11.26
CA PHE A 671 19.21 4.00 -12.59
C PHE A 671 20.70 4.38 -12.73
N VAL A 672 21.21 4.33 -13.95
CA VAL A 672 22.62 4.63 -14.25
C VAL A 672 22.89 6.14 -14.18
N ARG A 673 23.78 6.55 -13.27
CA ARG A 673 24.24 7.94 -13.16
C ARG A 673 25.02 8.38 -14.40
N ILE A 674 24.60 9.50 -14.99
CA ILE A 674 25.22 10.08 -16.18
C ILE A 674 26.46 10.91 -15.79
N GLY A 675 27.65 10.42 -16.11
CA GLY A 675 28.92 11.12 -15.99
C GLY A 675 29.54 11.16 -14.59
N SER A 676 30.88 11.09 -14.57
CA SER A 676 31.72 10.98 -13.37
C SER A 676 32.87 12.00 -13.34
N LEU A 677 33.57 12.11 -12.21
CA LEU A 677 34.75 12.95 -12.00
C LEU A 677 35.90 12.65 -12.97
N ARG A 678 35.94 11.44 -13.53
CA ARG A 678 36.90 11.03 -14.56
C ARG A 678 36.39 11.33 -15.97
N GLU A 679 35.09 11.17 -16.17
CA GLU A 679 34.42 11.22 -17.46
C GLU A 679 33.07 11.96 -17.32
N PRO A 680 33.09 13.30 -17.23
CA PRO A 680 31.91 14.11 -16.90
C PRO A 680 30.96 14.28 -18.08
N PHE A 681 29.70 14.62 -17.80
CA PHE A 681 28.81 15.16 -18.83
C PHE A 681 29.27 16.56 -19.23
N SER A 682 29.35 16.80 -20.54
CA SER A 682 29.86 18.04 -21.15
C SER A 682 29.06 18.48 -22.38
N GLY A 683 27.93 17.81 -22.62
CA GLY A 683 27.02 18.02 -23.74
C GLY A 683 25.89 19.01 -23.47
N THR A 684 24.79 18.84 -24.21
CA THR A 684 23.49 19.44 -23.89
C THR A 684 22.48 18.33 -23.68
N PHE A 685 21.70 18.43 -22.61
CA PHE A 685 20.48 17.66 -22.40
C PHE A 685 19.31 18.64 -22.32
N ASP A 686 18.46 18.65 -23.35
CA ASP A 686 17.24 19.47 -23.42
C ASP A 686 16.03 18.56 -23.22
N GLY A 687 15.42 18.61 -22.03
CA GLY A 687 14.22 17.82 -21.74
C GLY A 687 12.98 18.31 -22.47
N ARG A 688 13.01 19.49 -23.11
CA ARG A 688 11.89 20.06 -23.89
C ARG A 688 10.54 20.13 -23.15
N HIS A 689 10.58 20.23 -21.82
CA HIS A 689 9.47 20.19 -20.87
C HIS A 689 8.84 18.80 -20.62
N HIS A 690 9.55 17.72 -20.97
CA HIS A 690 9.19 16.36 -20.58
C HIS A 690 9.58 16.03 -19.13
N GLU A 691 8.91 15.02 -18.58
CA GLU A 691 9.17 14.45 -17.26
C GLU A 691 10.14 13.26 -17.34
N ILE A 692 10.93 13.06 -16.28
CA ILE A 692 11.63 11.82 -15.95
C ILE A 692 11.21 11.43 -14.54
N THR A 693 10.44 10.35 -14.41
CA THR A 693 9.83 9.91 -13.15
C THR A 693 10.62 8.75 -12.52
N GLY A 694 10.71 8.68 -11.19
CA GLY A 694 11.24 7.51 -10.49
C GLY A 694 12.76 7.36 -10.54
N VAL A 695 13.53 8.45 -10.56
CA VAL A 695 15.00 8.40 -10.62
C VAL A 695 15.59 7.90 -9.29
N HIS A 696 15.80 6.59 -9.15
CA HIS A 696 16.46 6.00 -7.97
C HIS A 696 17.99 5.89 -8.16
N ILE A 697 18.78 6.52 -7.28
CA ILE A 697 20.26 6.48 -7.26
C ILE A 697 20.76 6.49 -5.81
N GLU A 698 21.28 5.38 -5.31
CA GLU A 698 21.95 5.29 -3.99
C GLU A 698 23.41 4.86 -4.13
N GLU A 699 24.38 5.70 -3.74
CA GLU A 699 25.81 5.38 -3.82
C GLU A 699 26.71 5.96 -2.70
N SER A 700 27.46 5.09 -2.02
CA SER A 700 28.58 5.43 -1.12
C SER A 700 29.91 5.55 -1.90
N VAL A 701 30.23 6.73 -2.41
CA VAL A 701 31.38 6.99 -3.31
C VAL A 701 32.65 7.54 -2.65
N ASP A 702 33.77 7.50 -3.40
CA ASP A 702 35.01 8.23 -3.09
C ASP A 702 34.71 9.74 -2.95
N GLN A 703 35.17 10.37 -1.86
CA GLN A 703 35.01 11.82 -1.63
C GLN A 703 35.45 12.63 -2.87
N PHE A 704 34.64 13.62 -3.26
CA PHE A 704 34.71 14.45 -4.48
C PHE A 704 34.08 13.88 -5.78
N GLU A 705 33.55 12.66 -5.78
CA GLU A 705 32.59 12.20 -6.81
C GLU A 705 31.20 12.84 -6.52
N GLY A 706 30.34 12.99 -7.53
CA GLY A 706 29.00 13.60 -7.38
C GLY A 706 27.86 12.58 -7.52
N ILE A 707 26.78 12.77 -6.76
CA ILE A 707 25.59 11.90 -6.77
C ILE A 707 24.34 12.69 -7.22
N GLY A 708 23.58 12.13 -8.16
CA GLY A 708 22.46 12.78 -8.86
C GLY A 708 22.28 12.17 -10.24
N LEU A 709 21.19 12.47 -10.97
CA LEU A 709 20.99 11.93 -12.34
C LEU A 709 22.20 12.22 -13.24
N PHE A 710 22.75 13.43 -13.15
CA PHE A 710 24.05 13.78 -13.70
C PHE A 710 25.08 13.88 -12.56
N GLY A 711 26.02 12.94 -12.47
CA GLY A 711 27.00 12.92 -11.38
C GLY A 711 27.88 14.16 -11.40
N ASN A 712 28.66 14.30 -12.48
CA ASN A 712 29.57 15.43 -12.68
C ASN A 712 29.32 16.15 -14.01
N LEU A 713 28.94 17.43 -13.92
CA LEU A 713 28.66 18.33 -15.05
C LEU A 713 29.82 19.33 -15.25
N ILE A 714 30.52 19.29 -16.38
CA ILE A 714 31.68 20.16 -16.66
C ILE A 714 31.63 20.69 -18.10
N GLY A 715 31.36 21.98 -18.28
CA GLY A 715 31.27 22.62 -19.61
C GLY A 715 29.95 22.36 -20.35
N GLY A 716 29.06 21.54 -19.78
CA GLY A 716 27.78 21.15 -20.35
C GLY A 716 26.59 22.00 -19.89
N SER A 717 25.41 21.57 -20.35
CA SER A 717 24.12 22.25 -20.15
C SER A 717 23.01 21.23 -19.92
N ILE A 718 22.13 21.50 -18.95
CA ILE A 718 20.90 20.74 -18.68
C ILE A 718 19.76 21.75 -18.68
N GLU A 719 18.77 21.58 -19.56
CA GLU A 719 17.65 22.51 -19.67
C GLU A 719 16.28 21.85 -19.88
N ASN A 720 15.23 22.54 -19.45
CA ASN A 720 13.82 22.25 -19.72
C ASN A 720 13.41 20.80 -19.34
N VAL A 721 13.70 20.32 -18.13
CA VAL A 721 13.37 18.94 -17.69
C VAL A 721 12.74 18.92 -16.29
N HIS A 722 11.71 18.10 -16.10
CA HIS A 722 11.09 17.85 -14.80
C HIS A 722 11.56 16.49 -14.28
N LEU A 723 12.24 16.45 -13.13
CA LEU A 723 12.54 15.18 -12.45
C LEU A 723 11.50 14.96 -11.36
N VAL A 724 10.73 13.89 -11.48
CA VAL A 724 9.58 13.60 -10.62
C VAL A 724 9.89 12.38 -9.77
N ASP A 725 9.59 12.46 -8.47
CA ASP A 725 9.78 11.38 -7.50
C ASP A 725 11.18 10.74 -7.54
N VAL A 726 12.22 11.58 -7.47
CA VAL A 726 13.60 11.09 -7.40
C VAL A 726 13.88 10.51 -6.02
N HIS A 727 14.69 9.46 -5.94
CA HIS A 727 15.27 8.96 -4.70
C HIS A 727 16.80 8.98 -4.82
N VAL A 728 17.46 10.00 -4.25
CA VAL A 728 18.91 10.21 -4.46
C VAL A 728 19.67 10.28 -3.13
N THR A 729 20.49 9.26 -2.85
CA THR A 729 21.17 9.05 -1.56
C THR A 729 22.69 8.87 -1.75
N GLY A 730 23.52 9.53 -0.93
CA GLY A 730 24.98 9.33 -0.94
C GLY A 730 25.78 10.23 0.02
N ASP A 731 27.11 10.19 -0.03
CA ASP A 731 27.98 10.83 0.98
C ASP A 731 28.12 12.37 0.86
N ASP A 732 28.74 12.86 -0.24
CA ASP A 732 29.19 14.24 -0.43
C ASP A 732 28.83 14.69 -1.85
N PHE A 733 28.39 15.95 -2.02
CA PHE A 733 27.92 16.50 -3.31
C PHE A 733 26.74 15.72 -3.91
N VAL A 734 25.65 15.62 -3.13
CA VAL A 734 24.40 14.96 -3.53
C VAL A 734 23.35 15.98 -3.97
N GLY A 735 22.80 15.84 -5.17
CA GLY A 735 21.63 16.61 -5.60
C GLY A 735 20.84 15.92 -6.71
N GLY A 736 19.51 16.03 -6.66
CA GLY A 736 18.62 15.17 -7.46
C GLY A 736 18.90 15.22 -8.97
N ALA A 737 19.13 16.43 -9.51
CA ALA A 737 19.52 16.60 -10.90
C ALA A 737 21.04 16.51 -11.11
N VAL A 738 21.85 17.15 -10.26
CA VAL A 738 23.31 17.24 -10.43
C VAL A 738 24.05 17.06 -9.10
N GLY A 739 25.01 16.13 -9.04
CA GLY A 739 25.88 16.00 -7.88
C GLY A 739 26.87 17.16 -7.76
N MET A 740 27.83 17.21 -8.69
CA MET A 740 28.84 18.28 -8.76
C MET A 740 28.88 18.98 -10.13
N ALA A 741 28.68 20.30 -10.14
CA ALA A 741 28.94 21.13 -11.31
C ALA A 741 30.31 21.84 -11.25
N GLN A 742 31.02 21.96 -12.37
CA GLN A 742 32.18 22.84 -12.51
C GLN A 742 31.92 23.94 -13.55
N ALA A 743 32.21 25.18 -13.19
CA ALA A 743 32.09 26.32 -14.09
C ALA A 743 33.05 26.20 -15.31
N PRO A 744 32.62 26.59 -16.53
CA PRO A 744 31.26 27.04 -16.87
C PRO A 744 30.29 25.86 -16.97
N ALA A 745 29.06 26.03 -16.49
CA ALA A 745 27.94 25.11 -16.67
C ALA A 745 26.62 25.87 -16.52
N GLU A 746 25.56 25.41 -17.20
CA GLU A 746 24.25 26.07 -17.22
C GLU A 746 23.13 25.05 -16.92
N ILE A 747 22.31 25.36 -15.91
CA ILE A 747 21.16 24.57 -15.47
C ILE A 747 19.95 25.50 -15.49
N SER A 748 18.96 25.25 -16.36
CA SER A 748 17.80 26.15 -16.46
C SER A 748 16.49 25.45 -16.81
N ARG A 749 15.36 25.91 -16.24
CA ARG A 749 14.05 25.24 -16.37
C ARG A 749 14.11 23.78 -15.97
N VAL A 750 14.63 23.57 -14.76
CA VAL A 750 14.70 22.25 -14.12
C VAL A 750 13.82 22.28 -12.87
N SER A 751 13.01 21.24 -12.68
CA SER A 751 12.32 20.98 -11.41
C SER A 751 12.73 19.62 -10.84
N VAL A 752 12.74 19.48 -9.52
CA VAL A 752 13.00 18.21 -8.82
C VAL A 752 12.08 18.05 -7.61
N SER A 753 11.23 17.02 -7.67
CA SER A 753 10.43 16.48 -6.56
C SER A 753 10.99 15.12 -6.08
N GLY A 754 10.50 14.59 -4.96
CA GLY A 754 11.00 13.35 -4.34
C GLY A 754 11.86 13.58 -3.09
N THR A 755 12.94 12.82 -2.93
CA THR A 755 13.81 12.79 -1.74
C THR A 755 15.30 12.81 -2.12
N VAL A 756 16.10 13.63 -1.41
CA VAL A 756 17.55 13.77 -1.61
C VAL A 756 18.29 13.76 -0.26
N VAL A 757 19.19 12.81 -0.04
CA VAL A 757 19.84 12.51 1.26
C VAL A 757 21.38 12.47 1.15
N GLY A 758 22.09 13.09 2.10
CA GLY A 758 23.54 12.84 2.27
C GLY A 758 24.21 13.51 3.46
N GLU A 759 25.56 13.45 3.58
CA GLU A 759 26.28 14.09 4.69
C GLU A 759 26.59 15.59 4.44
N ASP A 760 27.46 15.90 3.47
CA ASP A 760 28.01 17.25 3.25
C ASP A 760 27.69 17.74 1.81
N ASN A 761 27.36 19.01 1.61
CA ASN A 761 27.01 19.57 0.28
C ASN A 761 25.78 18.90 -0.36
N VAL A 762 24.63 18.92 0.33
CA VAL A 762 23.37 18.33 -0.19
C VAL A 762 22.44 19.43 -0.70
N GLY A 763 21.83 19.26 -1.87
CA GLY A 763 20.77 20.18 -2.33
C GLY A 763 19.80 19.61 -3.35
N GLY A 764 18.54 20.08 -3.32
CA GLY A 764 17.45 19.47 -4.11
C GLY A 764 17.73 19.39 -5.61
N ILE A 765 18.42 20.40 -6.17
CA ILE A 765 18.86 20.39 -7.57
C ILE A 765 20.34 20.03 -7.69
N ILE A 766 21.21 20.73 -6.94
CA ILE A 766 22.68 20.63 -7.08
C ILE A 766 23.34 20.45 -5.72
N GLY A 767 24.07 19.36 -5.50
CA GLY A 767 24.83 19.14 -4.26
C GLY A 767 25.85 20.25 -4.01
N GLY A 768 26.74 20.47 -4.97
CA GLY A 768 27.58 21.67 -4.95
C GLY A 768 28.37 21.95 -6.22
N THR A 769 29.15 23.03 -6.19
CA THR A 769 29.94 23.48 -7.33
C THR A 769 31.42 23.64 -7.01
N SER A 770 32.26 23.55 -8.05
CA SER A 770 33.69 23.85 -7.99
C SER A 770 34.10 24.97 -8.97
N THR A 771 35.12 25.74 -8.60
CA THR A 771 35.61 26.87 -9.42
C THR A 771 36.25 26.41 -10.73
N GLY A 772 35.87 27.02 -11.85
CA GLY A 772 36.49 26.88 -13.17
C GLY A 772 37.80 27.67 -13.36
N GLU A 773 38.25 27.79 -14.61
CA GLU A 773 39.35 28.70 -14.98
C GLU A 773 38.85 30.16 -15.17
N ASP A 774 39.79 31.12 -15.13
CA ASP A 774 39.68 32.55 -15.50
C ASP A 774 38.47 33.41 -15.03
N GLY A 775 37.61 32.89 -14.16
CA GLY A 775 36.50 33.62 -13.51
C GLY A 775 35.13 33.40 -14.16
N GLU A 776 34.92 32.24 -14.76
CA GLU A 776 33.62 31.73 -15.21
C GLU A 776 32.82 31.17 -14.00
N ASP A 777 31.49 31.17 -14.10
CA ASP A 777 30.54 30.76 -13.06
C ASP A 777 29.61 29.62 -13.51
N VAL A 778 29.04 28.87 -12.56
CA VAL A 778 27.83 28.06 -12.85
C VAL A 778 26.62 28.98 -12.84
N VAL A 779 25.68 28.76 -13.75
CA VAL A 779 24.42 29.52 -13.85
C VAL A 779 23.25 28.59 -13.58
N ILE A 780 22.45 28.94 -12.58
CA ILE A 780 21.20 28.30 -12.22
C ILE A 780 20.11 29.36 -12.39
N SER A 781 19.17 29.12 -13.32
CA SER A 781 18.14 30.10 -13.66
C SER A 781 16.80 29.46 -13.95
N GLU A 782 15.71 30.01 -13.40
CA GLU A 782 14.35 29.48 -13.64
C GLU A 782 14.28 28.02 -13.17
N THR A 783 14.37 27.77 -11.86
CA THR A 783 14.55 26.42 -11.28
C THR A 783 13.74 26.24 -10.00
N ALA A 784 13.08 25.10 -9.82
CA ALA A 784 12.15 24.83 -8.72
C ALA A 784 12.50 23.53 -7.98
N SER A 785 12.35 23.47 -6.65
CA SER A 785 12.44 22.18 -5.93
C SER A 785 11.45 22.08 -4.77
N ASP A 786 10.58 21.08 -4.85
CA ASP A 786 9.67 20.62 -3.81
C ASP A 786 10.18 19.33 -3.12
N ALA A 787 11.29 18.75 -3.58
CA ALA A 787 11.94 17.60 -2.97
C ALA A 787 12.30 17.79 -1.49
N SER A 788 12.20 16.70 -0.71
CA SER A 788 12.64 16.64 0.67
C SER A 788 14.15 16.42 0.74
N VAL A 789 14.89 17.41 1.24
CA VAL A 789 16.35 17.43 1.28
C VAL A 789 16.85 17.22 2.71
N GLN A 790 17.71 16.22 2.94
CA GLN A 790 18.25 15.88 4.24
C GLN A 790 19.78 15.82 4.23
N GLY A 791 20.43 16.42 5.21
CA GLY A 791 21.85 16.10 5.47
C GLY A 791 22.53 16.77 6.65
N GLU A 792 23.73 16.32 6.99
CA GLU A 792 24.47 16.85 8.15
C GLU A 792 24.88 18.33 7.95
N ARG A 793 25.33 18.70 6.74
CA ARG A 793 26.15 19.91 6.53
C ARG A 793 25.95 20.58 5.16
N LYS A 794 25.84 21.92 5.18
CA LYS A 794 25.69 22.76 3.96
C LYS A 794 24.48 22.29 3.12
N VAL A 795 23.29 22.29 3.72
CA VAL A 795 22.08 21.76 3.07
C VAL A 795 21.27 22.92 2.49
N GLY A 796 20.79 22.82 1.25
CA GLY A 796 19.97 23.87 0.63
C GLY A 796 18.91 23.33 -0.32
N GLY A 797 17.69 23.83 -0.25
CA GLY A 797 16.59 23.36 -1.10
C GLY A 797 16.84 23.45 -2.61
N ILE A 798 17.70 24.38 -3.07
CA ILE A 798 18.24 24.35 -4.45
C ILE A 798 19.66 23.80 -4.46
N MET A 799 20.55 24.32 -3.60
CA MET A 799 21.98 24.01 -3.65
C MET A 799 22.64 23.92 -2.27
N GLY A 800 23.44 22.87 -2.05
CA GLY A 800 24.21 22.73 -0.81
C GLY A 800 25.36 23.74 -0.70
N GLN A 801 26.26 23.74 -1.68
CA GLN A 801 27.45 24.63 -1.69
C GLN A 801 27.76 25.29 -3.04
N SER A 802 27.82 26.63 -3.05
CA SER A 802 28.30 27.42 -4.19
C SER A 802 29.78 27.84 -4.04
N SER A 803 30.52 27.77 -5.14
CA SER A 803 31.87 28.29 -5.36
C SER A 803 31.90 29.72 -5.92
N GLY A 804 30.81 30.49 -5.80
CA GLY A 804 30.72 31.89 -6.24
C GLY A 804 29.84 32.11 -7.46
N ASP A 805 28.78 31.30 -7.58
CA ASP A 805 27.95 31.10 -8.78
C ASP A 805 26.74 32.05 -8.82
N ARG A 806 25.82 31.81 -9.75
CA ARG A 806 24.58 32.58 -9.90
C ARG A 806 23.35 31.68 -9.75
N ILE A 807 22.49 32.00 -8.78
CA ILE A 807 21.13 31.46 -8.65
C ILE A 807 20.15 32.61 -8.91
N THR A 808 19.23 32.42 -9.84
CA THR A 808 18.34 33.46 -10.36
C THR A 808 16.96 32.92 -10.68
N ASN A 809 15.88 33.64 -10.32
CA ASN A 809 14.52 33.19 -10.64
C ASN A 809 14.26 31.74 -10.16
N SER A 810 14.57 31.42 -8.91
CA SER A 810 14.50 30.03 -8.41
C SER A 810 13.78 29.95 -7.06
N TYR A 811 13.10 28.83 -6.77
CA TYR A 811 12.47 28.66 -5.45
C TYR A 811 12.50 27.23 -4.92
N ALA A 812 12.40 27.11 -3.60
CA ALA A 812 12.26 25.83 -2.94
C ALA A 812 11.09 25.82 -1.94
N SER A 813 10.31 24.76 -1.98
CA SER A 813 9.08 24.52 -1.20
C SER A 813 9.13 23.25 -0.35
N GLY A 814 10.01 22.31 -0.68
CA GLY A 814 10.17 21.03 0.04
C GLY A 814 10.73 21.18 1.45
N SER A 815 10.69 20.11 2.25
CA SER A 815 11.35 20.06 3.56
C SER A 815 12.87 20.09 3.40
N VAL A 816 13.58 20.90 4.19
CA VAL A 816 15.04 20.91 4.24
C VAL A 816 15.50 20.72 5.68
N SER A 817 16.16 19.59 5.95
CA SER A 817 16.59 19.20 7.30
C SER A 817 18.11 19.03 7.40
N GLY A 818 18.68 19.36 8.55
CA GLY A 818 20.09 19.11 8.80
C GLY A 818 20.68 19.72 10.07
N HIS A 819 21.99 19.55 10.26
CA HIS A 819 22.66 19.98 11.48
C HIS A 819 23.41 21.32 11.40
N ARG A 820 23.98 21.72 10.25
CA ARG A 820 24.65 23.03 10.16
C ARG A 820 24.74 23.63 8.75
N ASP A 821 24.61 24.96 8.69
CA ASP A 821 24.63 25.73 7.45
C ASP A 821 23.45 25.31 6.52
N VAL A 822 22.25 25.13 7.11
CA VAL A 822 21.00 24.69 6.44
C VAL A 822 20.18 25.89 5.94
N ALA A 823 19.60 25.84 4.73
CA ALA A 823 18.79 26.94 4.21
C ALA A 823 17.72 26.54 3.18
N GLY A 824 16.77 27.44 2.94
CA GLY A 824 15.75 27.25 1.91
C GLY A 824 16.31 27.18 0.48
N VAL A 825 17.30 27.99 0.10
CA VAL A 825 17.86 27.96 -1.27
C VAL A 825 19.33 27.55 -1.31
N LEU A 826 20.20 28.16 -0.49
CA LEU A 826 21.65 27.90 -0.53
C LEU A 826 22.26 27.72 0.86
N GLY A 827 22.82 26.55 1.15
CA GLY A 827 23.49 26.27 2.42
C GLY A 827 24.71 27.17 2.64
N LEU A 828 25.76 26.99 1.82
CA LEU A 828 27.02 27.74 1.91
C LEU A 828 27.43 28.38 0.58
N ASN A 829 27.63 29.69 0.57
CA ASN A 829 28.38 30.38 -0.47
C ASN A 829 29.86 30.53 -0.02
N VAL A 830 30.81 29.98 -0.77
CA VAL A 830 32.23 30.03 -0.41
C VAL A 830 32.90 31.33 -0.88
N PHE A 831 32.39 31.93 -1.95
CA PHE A 831 33.00 33.09 -2.62
C PHE A 831 31.96 34.18 -2.96
N GLY A 832 32.20 34.96 -4.02
CA GLY A 832 31.45 36.19 -4.36
C GLY A 832 30.15 35.99 -5.15
N GLY A 833 29.43 34.89 -4.92
CA GLY A 833 28.26 34.50 -5.71
C GLY A 833 27.06 35.44 -5.60
N VAL A 834 26.05 35.24 -6.44
CA VAL A 834 24.83 36.05 -6.53
C VAL A 834 23.59 35.17 -6.39
N VAL A 835 22.69 35.57 -5.49
CA VAL A 835 21.30 35.05 -5.44
C VAL A 835 20.36 36.22 -5.71
N SER A 836 19.49 36.13 -6.72
CA SER A 836 18.47 37.17 -6.94
C SER A 836 17.15 36.63 -7.44
N THR A 837 16.06 37.37 -7.18
CA THR A 837 14.71 37.03 -7.64
C THR A 837 14.29 35.60 -7.30
N SER A 838 14.73 35.11 -6.14
CA SER A 838 14.52 33.74 -5.65
C SER A 838 13.76 33.74 -4.33
N TYR A 839 13.08 32.64 -3.97
CA TYR A 839 12.46 32.52 -2.65
C TYR A 839 12.51 31.13 -2.01
N ALA A 840 12.19 31.06 -0.72
CA ALA A 840 11.95 29.81 0.00
C ALA A 840 10.61 29.84 0.75
N SER A 841 9.81 28.80 0.56
CA SER A 841 8.62 28.44 1.35
C SER A 841 8.79 27.13 2.13
N ALA A 842 9.88 26.40 1.86
CA ALA A 842 10.38 25.22 2.57
C ALA A 842 10.19 25.22 4.09
N THR A 843 9.87 24.06 4.68
CA THR A 843 9.99 23.85 6.13
C THR A 843 11.45 23.57 6.47
N LEU A 844 12.05 24.29 7.43
CA LEU A 844 13.49 24.20 7.74
C LEU A 844 13.75 23.66 9.15
N GLU A 845 14.52 22.58 9.26
CA GLU A 845 15.02 22.07 10.53
C GLU A 845 16.55 22.11 10.58
N GLY A 846 17.15 22.89 11.49
CA GLY A 846 18.60 22.96 11.69
C GLY A 846 19.17 24.31 12.14
N ASP A 847 20.49 24.36 12.38
CA ASP A 847 21.23 25.61 12.63
C ASP A 847 21.57 26.29 11.29
N GLY A 848 20.76 27.29 10.89
CA GLY A 848 20.78 27.82 9.52
C GLY A 848 20.10 29.18 9.30
N GLY A 849 19.64 29.42 8.06
CA GLY A 849 19.06 30.70 7.63
C GLY A 849 17.99 30.57 6.53
N GLY A 850 16.97 31.43 6.57
CA GLY A 850 15.71 31.22 5.84
C GLY A 850 15.82 31.10 4.31
N LEU A 851 16.71 31.87 3.67
CA LEU A 851 17.04 31.71 2.24
C LEU A 851 18.47 31.18 2.04
N VAL A 852 19.43 31.74 2.78
CA VAL A 852 20.85 31.40 2.71
C VAL A 852 21.44 31.38 4.13
N ALA A 853 22.14 30.31 4.50
CA ALA A 853 22.67 30.18 5.86
C ALA A 853 23.98 30.94 6.08
N ASN A 854 24.87 30.92 5.08
CA ASN A 854 26.24 31.41 5.23
C ASN A 854 26.74 32.05 3.93
N ASN A 855 26.88 33.38 3.90
CA ASN A 855 27.22 34.17 2.72
C ASN A 855 28.27 35.27 3.08
N PRO A 856 29.57 34.93 3.11
CA PRO A 856 30.62 35.81 3.60
C PRO A 856 31.05 36.91 2.61
N GLU A 857 30.97 36.66 1.30
CA GLU A 857 31.40 37.61 0.25
C GLU A 857 30.39 37.81 -0.91
N GLY A 858 29.32 37.01 -0.99
CA GLY A 858 28.30 37.10 -2.04
C GLY A 858 27.24 38.19 -1.86
N SER A 859 26.36 38.34 -2.84
CA SER A 859 25.31 39.37 -2.91
C SER A 859 23.92 38.76 -3.05
N ILE A 860 22.97 39.18 -2.22
CA ILE A 860 21.54 38.83 -2.36
C ILE A 860 20.72 40.08 -2.71
N THR A 861 19.85 39.99 -3.71
CA THR A 861 18.97 41.10 -4.14
C THR A 861 17.59 40.61 -4.52
N ASP A 862 16.55 41.28 -4.01
CA ASP A 862 15.15 41.01 -4.38
C ASP A 862 14.74 39.53 -4.21
N SER A 863 15.25 38.90 -3.14
CA SER A 863 14.99 37.50 -2.77
C SER A 863 14.46 37.38 -1.34
N TYR A 864 13.58 36.39 -1.11
CA TYR A 864 12.65 36.38 0.02
C TYR A 864 12.52 35.00 0.68
N TRP A 865 12.06 34.93 1.92
CA TRP A 865 11.63 33.66 2.50
C TRP A 865 10.43 33.87 3.42
N ASP A 866 9.57 32.86 3.55
CA ASP A 866 8.44 32.93 4.47
C ASP A 866 8.88 32.55 5.90
N VAL A 867 8.83 33.52 6.82
CA VAL A 867 9.19 33.31 8.24
C VAL A 867 8.15 32.48 9.00
N ASP A 868 6.92 32.39 8.50
CA ASP A 868 5.84 31.64 9.14
C ASP A 868 5.85 30.16 8.68
N ALA A 869 6.23 29.87 7.41
CA ALA A 869 6.40 28.50 6.89
C ALA A 869 7.77 27.88 7.25
N THR A 870 8.88 28.58 6.99
CA THR A 870 10.24 28.08 7.36
C THR A 870 10.45 27.97 8.87
N GLY A 871 9.66 28.69 9.69
CA GLY A 871 9.92 28.90 11.12
C GLY A 871 11.16 29.76 11.43
N ILE A 872 11.95 30.14 10.42
CA ILE A 872 13.24 30.81 10.58
C ILE A 872 13.08 32.33 10.47
N SER A 873 13.59 33.05 11.46
CA SER A 873 13.44 34.53 11.55
C SER A 873 14.60 35.35 10.96
N THR A 874 15.64 34.70 10.41
CA THR A 874 16.86 35.35 9.89
C THR A 874 17.46 34.59 8.71
N SER A 875 18.10 35.30 7.78
CA SER A 875 18.95 34.76 6.71
C SER A 875 20.21 35.60 6.61
N ASP A 876 21.32 35.02 6.14
CA ASP A 876 22.53 35.80 5.83
C ASP A 876 22.39 36.51 4.46
N GLY A 877 23.40 37.28 4.07
CA GLY A 877 23.54 37.90 2.74
C GLY A 877 22.61 39.08 2.42
N GLY A 878 21.49 39.24 3.15
CA GLY A 878 20.59 40.38 3.06
C GLY A 878 19.23 40.12 2.40
N ALA A 879 18.81 38.86 2.30
CA ALA A 879 17.45 38.47 1.90
C ALA A 879 16.36 39.12 2.79
N THR A 880 15.10 39.13 2.32
CA THR A 880 13.97 39.73 3.06
C THR A 880 12.96 38.68 3.52
N GLY A 881 12.88 38.46 4.83
CA GLY A 881 11.85 37.61 5.44
C GLY A 881 10.47 38.27 5.40
N LEU A 882 9.50 37.57 4.82
CA LEU A 882 8.08 37.95 4.71
C LEU A 882 7.20 36.95 5.46
N ARG A 883 5.88 37.09 5.38
CA ARG A 883 4.90 36.09 5.83
C ARG A 883 4.18 35.50 4.64
N THR A 884 3.63 34.29 4.79
CA THR A 884 2.78 33.59 3.81
C THR A 884 1.83 34.54 3.08
N ALA A 885 0.98 35.25 3.83
CA ALA A 885 -0.04 36.16 3.27
C ALA A 885 0.50 37.41 2.53
N ALA A 886 1.83 37.61 2.46
CA ALA A 886 2.48 38.63 1.63
C ALA A 886 3.38 38.02 0.53
N MET A 887 3.42 36.69 0.44
CA MET A 887 4.10 35.90 -0.60
C MET A 887 3.11 35.05 -1.43
N THR A 888 1.82 35.02 -1.07
CA THR A 888 0.78 34.25 -1.78
C THR A 888 -0.30 35.14 -2.41
N GLY A 889 -0.86 34.71 -3.54
CA GLY A 889 -1.97 35.40 -4.22
C GLY A 889 -1.66 36.83 -4.70
N ASP A 890 -2.70 37.64 -4.93
CA ASP A 890 -2.62 39.04 -5.38
C ASP A 890 -1.60 39.90 -4.58
N ASP A 891 -1.49 39.67 -3.26
CA ASP A 891 -0.58 40.45 -2.39
C ASP A 891 0.90 40.18 -2.73
N ALA A 892 1.24 39.01 -3.28
CA ALA A 892 2.59 38.64 -3.74
C ALA A 892 3.09 39.57 -4.86
N VAL A 893 2.25 39.87 -5.86
CA VAL A 893 2.57 40.75 -7.00
C VAL A 893 2.98 42.15 -6.53
N SER A 894 2.38 42.63 -5.44
CA SER A 894 2.69 43.95 -4.87
C SER A 894 3.91 43.95 -3.94
N THR A 895 4.28 42.79 -3.39
CA THR A 895 5.30 42.65 -2.34
C THR A 895 6.64 42.17 -2.90
N LEU A 896 6.63 41.20 -3.80
CA LEU A 896 7.80 40.62 -4.45
C LEU A 896 8.25 41.49 -5.64
N SER A 897 8.36 42.81 -5.44
CA SER A 897 8.41 43.83 -6.52
C SER A 897 9.67 43.85 -7.40
N GLY A 898 10.51 42.81 -7.33
CA GLY A 898 11.62 42.56 -8.26
C GLY A 898 11.40 41.32 -9.14
N PHE A 899 10.36 40.52 -8.88
CA PHE A 899 9.95 39.38 -9.69
C PHE A 899 9.21 39.89 -10.94
N ASP A 900 9.45 39.24 -12.07
CA ASP A 900 8.76 39.56 -13.33
C ASP A 900 7.52 38.68 -13.51
N PHE A 901 6.35 39.24 -13.17
CA PHE A 901 5.04 38.64 -13.38
C PHE A 901 4.44 38.94 -14.78
N GLU A 902 5.21 39.57 -15.68
CA GLU A 902 4.85 39.70 -17.10
C GLU A 902 5.60 38.66 -17.97
N GLU A 903 6.79 38.19 -17.58
CA GLU A 903 7.61 37.26 -18.40
C GLU A 903 8.08 35.96 -17.68
N THR A 904 8.25 35.91 -16.35
CA THR A 904 8.95 34.80 -15.68
C THR A 904 8.14 34.04 -14.62
N TRP A 905 7.24 34.69 -13.90
CA TRP A 905 6.52 34.12 -12.75
C TRP A 905 5.00 34.16 -12.95
N ALA A 906 4.33 33.02 -12.77
CA ALA A 906 2.89 32.91 -12.72
C ALA A 906 2.35 33.20 -11.30
N VAL A 907 1.16 33.80 -11.22
CA VAL A 907 0.46 34.06 -9.95
C VAL A 907 -0.53 32.92 -9.70
N THR A 908 -0.46 32.31 -8.53
CA THR A 908 -1.40 31.27 -8.07
C THR A 908 -2.16 31.76 -6.83
N ASP A 909 -3.20 31.03 -6.39
CA ASP A 909 -3.82 31.26 -5.07
C ASP A 909 -2.86 30.95 -3.89
N GLY A 910 -1.82 30.13 -4.15
CA GLY A 910 -0.69 29.86 -3.27
C GLY A 910 0.49 30.79 -3.56
N TYR A 911 1.72 30.25 -3.53
CA TYR A 911 2.93 31.00 -3.89
C TYR A 911 3.10 31.10 -5.42
N PRO A 912 3.80 32.13 -5.94
CA PRO A 912 4.20 32.18 -7.34
C PRO A 912 5.09 31.00 -7.76
N VAL A 913 4.77 30.42 -8.90
CA VAL A 913 5.55 29.39 -9.61
C VAL A 913 6.15 30.02 -10.87
N LEU A 914 7.13 29.39 -11.51
CA LEU A 914 7.69 29.91 -12.76
C LEU A 914 6.70 29.66 -13.90
N ALA A 915 6.67 30.56 -14.87
CA ALA A 915 5.66 30.53 -15.94
C ALA A 915 5.77 29.30 -16.87
N TRP A 916 6.90 28.60 -16.86
CA TRP A 916 7.12 27.35 -17.61
C TRP A 916 6.70 26.09 -16.83
N GLU A 917 6.48 26.16 -15.51
CA GLU A 917 5.90 25.06 -14.72
C GLU A 917 4.36 25.00 -14.85
N HIS A 918 3.75 26.00 -15.50
CA HIS A 918 2.30 26.16 -15.61
C HIS A 918 1.92 26.61 -17.03
N ALA A 919 2.37 25.83 -18.01
CA ALA A 919 2.33 26.16 -19.43
C ALA A 919 0.92 26.49 -19.98
N PHE A 920 -0.11 25.71 -19.63
CA PHE A 920 -1.49 26.00 -19.99
C PHE A 920 -2.46 25.94 -18.79
N SER A 921 -3.64 26.50 -19.01
CA SER A 921 -4.81 26.32 -18.15
C SER A 921 -5.95 25.66 -18.90
N ILE A 922 -6.56 24.64 -18.29
CA ILE A 922 -7.85 24.11 -18.76
C ILE A 922 -8.92 25.14 -18.40
N GLN A 923 -9.44 25.90 -19.36
CA GLN A 923 -10.47 26.90 -19.08
C GLN A 923 -11.86 26.24 -18.94
N GLN A 924 -12.16 25.28 -19.82
CA GLN A 924 -13.44 24.57 -19.85
C GLN A 924 -13.23 23.11 -20.32
N LEU A 925 -13.97 22.20 -19.72
CA LEU A 925 -14.24 20.84 -20.21
C LEU A 925 -15.77 20.74 -20.37
N SER A 926 -16.27 20.00 -21.37
CA SER A 926 -17.70 19.77 -21.52
C SER A 926 -18.20 18.62 -20.63
N GLU A 927 -19.36 18.83 -20.01
CA GLU A 927 -20.11 17.78 -19.32
C GLU A 927 -20.71 16.80 -20.35
N LEU A 928 -20.74 15.50 -20.01
CA LEU A 928 -21.47 14.45 -20.73
C LEU A 928 -22.78 14.16 -19.99
N ASP A 929 -23.88 14.08 -20.74
CA ASP A 929 -25.15 13.52 -20.25
C ASP A 929 -25.04 11.98 -20.07
N THR A 930 -26.09 11.34 -19.52
CA THR A 930 -26.18 9.87 -19.42
C THR A 930 -25.95 9.20 -20.78
N HIS A 931 -24.92 8.37 -20.89
CA HIS A 931 -24.38 7.91 -22.17
C HIS A 931 -24.43 6.37 -22.30
N VAL A 932 -24.61 5.84 -23.51
CA VAL A 932 -24.86 4.41 -23.71
C VAL A 932 -23.57 3.66 -24.06
N VAL A 933 -23.33 2.52 -23.41
CA VAL A 933 -22.21 1.61 -23.71
C VAL A 933 -22.27 1.20 -25.19
N GLY A 934 -21.14 1.35 -25.91
CA GLY A 934 -21.01 1.08 -27.34
C GLY A 934 -21.43 2.22 -28.28
N ASP A 935 -21.88 3.37 -27.76
CA ASP A 935 -21.91 4.63 -28.51
C ASP A 935 -20.62 5.44 -28.18
N PRO A 936 -20.00 6.16 -29.13
CA PRO A 936 -18.78 6.94 -28.85
C PRO A 936 -19.08 8.19 -28.01
N ALA A 937 -18.31 8.43 -26.95
CA ALA A 937 -18.48 9.55 -26.04
C ALA A 937 -17.57 10.73 -26.46
N GLN A 938 -18.17 11.84 -26.90
CA GLN A 938 -17.46 13.00 -27.42
C GLN A 938 -17.40 14.16 -26.41
N VAL A 939 -16.19 14.62 -26.08
CA VAL A 939 -15.97 15.77 -25.18
C VAL A 939 -15.20 16.87 -25.88
N THR A 940 -15.39 18.11 -25.42
CA THR A 940 -14.60 19.26 -25.87
C THR A 940 -13.86 19.90 -24.70
N VAL A 941 -12.60 20.24 -24.91
CA VAL A 941 -11.78 20.98 -23.94
C VAL A 941 -11.32 22.30 -24.56
N THR A 942 -11.45 23.39 -23.82
CA THR A 942 -10.86 24.70 -24.14
C THR A 942 -9.65 24.90 -23.25
N VAL A 943 -8.48 24.97 -23.86
CA VAL A 943 -7.21 25.26 -23.19
C VAL A 943 -6.70 26.63 -23.60
N ALA A 944 -5.98 27.30 -22.70
CA ALA A 944 -5.32 28.56 -22.99
C ALA A 944 -3.89 28.59 -22.44
N ASN A 945 -2.97 29.06 -23.28
CA ASN A 945 -1.66 29.49 -22.84
C ASN A 945 -1.85 30.79 -22.03
N THR A 946 -1.82 30.65 -20.71
CA THR A 946 -1.81 31.76 -19.75
C THR A 946 -0.39 32.26 -19.45
N GLY A 947 0.62 31.64 -20.05
CA GLY A 947 2.01 32.07 -20.02
C GLY A 947 2.35 33.14 -21.07
N PRO A 948 3.52 33.78 -20.92
CA PRO A 948 3.99 34.87 -21.79
C PRO A 948 4.87 34.40 -22.95
N ALA A 949 5.20 33.11 -23.02
CA ALA A 949 5.96 32.46 -24.08
C ALA A 949 5.08 31.43 -24.82
N PRO A 950 5.33 31.14 -26.11
CA PRO A 950 4.63 30.05 -26.80
C PRO A 950 4.96 28.68 -26.19
N ILE A 951 3.96 27.79 -26.15
CA ILE A 951 4.08 26.41 -25.64
C ILE A 951 3.89 25.40 -26.78
N GLU A 952 4.57 24.26 -26.74
CA GLU A 952 4.40 23.13 -27.67
C GLU A 952 4.42 21.80 -26.89
N GLU A 953 3.22 21.29 -26.53
CA GLU A 953 3.04 20.23 -25.52
C GLU A 953 1.93 19.26 -25.91
N ALA A 954 1.81 18.10 -25.25
CA ALA A 954 0.74 17.14 -25.47
C ALA A 954 -0.36 17.22 -24.40
N LEU A 955 -1.62 17.29 -24.82
CA LEU A 955 -2.76 17.09 -23.93
C LEU A 955 -3.15 15.60 -23.93
N GLU A 956 -3.10 14.98 -22.76
CA GLU A 956 -3.76 13.68 -22.53
C GLU A 956 -5.26 13.88 -22.29
N PHE A 957 -6.07 13.13 -23.02
CA PHE A 957 -7.46 12.86 -22.64
C PHE A 957 -7.55 11.47 -22.01
N ARG A 958 -8.10 11.41 -20.79
CA ARG A 958 -8.30 10.18 -20.03
C ARG A 958 -9.79 9.86 -19.84
N PHE A 959 -10.14 8.59 -19.85
CA PHE A 959 -11.49 8.06 -19.61
C PHE A 959 -11.37 6.73 -18.85
N SER A 960 -12.18 6.54 -17.81
CA SER A 960 -12.10 5.38 -16.89
C SER A 960 -10.71 5.15 -16.24
N GLY A 961 -9.86 6.18 -16.25
CA GLY A 961 -8.46 6.15 -15.77
C GLY A 961 -7.41 6.01 -16.89
N GLU A 962 -7.76 5.34 -18.00
CA GLU A 962 -6.88 5.08 -19.14
C GLU A 962 -6.66 6.31 -20.02
N VAL A 963 -5.51 6.39 -20.71
CA VAL A 963 -5.22 7.43 -21.71
C VAL A 963 -5.83 7.05 -23.06
N VAL A 964 -6.88 7.75 -23.45
CA VAL A 964 -7.61 7.52 -24.71
C VAL A 964 -6.88 8.17 -25.90
N GLU A 965 -6.39 9.40 -25.73
CA GLU A 965 -5.64 10.09 -26.78
C GLU A 965 -4.62 11.08 -26.19
N ARG A 966 -3.39 11.06 -26.71
CA ARG A 966 -2.39 12.13 -26.55
C ARG A 966 -2.43 13.04 -27.78
N ARG A 967 -2.66 14.34 -27.61
CA ARG A 967 -2.80 15.27 -28.74
C ARG A 967 -1.94 16.54 -28.58
N PRO A 968 -0.98 16.80 -29.48
CA PRO A 968 -0.13 17.98 -29.39
C PRO A 968 -0.87 19.28 -29.68
N ILE A 969 -0.61 20.28 -28.84
CA ILE A 969 -0.96 21.69 -29.00
C ILE A 969 0.29 22.53 -29.28
N SER A 970 0.10 23.64 -29.98
CA SER A 970 1.10 24.69 -30.15
C SER A 970 0.32 26.00 -30.06
N LEU A 971 0.62 26.83 -29.06
CA LEU A 971 -0.14 28.05 -28.72
C LEU A 971 0.81 29.21 -28.48
N ASP A 972 0.63 30.32 -29.22
CA ASP A 972 1.28 31.60 -28.90
C ASP A 972 0.82 32.09 -27.51
N ALA A 973 1.57 33.02 -26.91
CA ALA A 973 1.18 33.66 -25.64
C ALA A 973 -0.18 34.38 -25.75
N ASP A 974 -0.99 34.33 -24.69
CA ASP A 974 -2.42 34.71 -24.66
C ASP A 974 -3.34 33.91 -25.63
N GLU A 975 -2.87 32.86 -26.32
CA GLU A 975 -3.69 32.09 -27.26
C GLU A 975 -4.49 30.96 -26.57
N SER A 976 -5.72 30.74 -27.05
CA SER A 976 -6.59 29.65 -26.60
C SER A 976 -7.13 28.85 -27.78
N THR A 977 -7.10 27.52 -27.68
CA THR A 977 -7.73 26.61 -28.65
C THR A 977 -8.86 25.82 -28.01
N THR A 978 -9.64 25.12 -28.83
CA THR A 978 -10.64 24.16 -28.37
C THR A 978 -10.56 22.91 -29.21
N LEU A 979 -10.48 21.76 -28.54
CA LEU A 979 -10.25 20.44 -29.12
C LEU A 979 -11.44 19.53 -28.80
N GLU A 980 -11.64 18.52 -29.64
CA GLU A 980 -12.75 17.54 -29.56
C GLU A 980 -12.15 16.13 -29.46
N PHE A 981 -12.34 15.45 -28.34
CA PHE A 981 -11.86 14.10 -28.08
C PHE A 981 -13.03 13.11 -28.11
N GLU A 982 -12.76 11.86 -28.47
CA GLU A 982 -13.76 10.79 -28.59
C GLU A 982 -13.23 9.56 -27.86
N ALA A 983 -13.94 9.10 -26.82
CA ALA A 983 -13.72 7.81 -26.19
C ALA A 983 -14.61 6.75 -26.85
N ASP A 984 -14.01 5.61 -27.18
CA ASP A 984 -14.78 4.40 -27.45
C ASP A 984 -15.32 3.85 -26.11
N THR A 985 -16.54 3.34 -26.12
CA THR A 985 -17.17 2.73 -24.93
C THR A 985 -17.62 1.29 -25.18
N ASP A 986 -17.32 0.70 -26.36
CA ASP A 986 -17.57 -0.70 -26.64
C ASP A 986 -16.78 -1.59 -25.64
N GLY A 987 -17.51 -2.28 -24.75
CA GLY A 987 -16.95 -3.22 -23.78
C GLY A 987 -16.80 -2.70 -22.35
N LEU A 988 -17.02 -1.41 -22.08
CA LEU A 988 -17.01 -0.87 -20.71
C LEU A 988 -18.25 -1.35 -19.92
N GLU A 989 -18.10 -1.59 -18.61
CA GLU A 989 -19.24 -1.95 -17.76
C GLU A 989 -20.18 -0.74 -17.51
N PRO A 990 -21.51 -0.93 -17.49
CA PRO A 990 -22.45 0.12 -17.06
C PRO A 990 -22.18 0.57 -15.61
N GLY A 991 -21.97 1.87 -15.41
CA GLY A 991 -21.54 2.42 -14.13
C GLY A 991 -21.20 3.92 -14.22
N VAL A 992 -20.65 4.48 -13.15
CA VAL A 992 -20.08 5.84 -13.17
C VAL A 992 -18.59 5.72 -13.54
N HIS A 993 -18.18 6.48 -14.56
CA HIS A 993 -16.82 6.52 -15.07
C HIS A 993 -16.30 7.96 -15.08
N ASP A 994 -15.07 8.16 -14.62
CA ASP A 994 -14.43 9.48 -14.63
C ASP A 994 -13.69 9.73 -15.95
N TYR A 995 -13.67 10.98 -16.41
CA TYR A 995 -12.96 11.40 -17.60
C TYR A 995 -12.33 12.79 -17.39
N GLY A 996 -11.24 13.11 -18.07
CA GLY A 996 -10.54 14.36 -17.83
C GLY A 996 -9.43 14.71 -18.81
N VAL A 997 -8.91 15.93 -18.68
CA VAL A 997 -7.75 16.47 -19.40
C VAL A 997 -6.93 17.28 -18.40
N GLY A 998 -5.66 16.92 -18.18
CA GLY A 998 -4.82 17.56 -17.17
C GLY A 998 -5.42 17.50 -15.76
N ASP A 999 -5.43 18.64 -15.06
CA ASP A 999 -5.95 18.79 -13.69
C ASP A 999 -7.47 18.67 -13.56
N ARG A 1000 -8.22 18.61 -14.68
CA ARG A 1000 -9.68 18.64 -14.67
C ARG A 1000 -10.32 17.32 -15.04
N THR A 1001 -10.96 16.71 -14.04
CA THR A 1001 -11.86 15.56 -14.17
C THR A 1001 -13.33 15.95 -14.07
N ALA A 1002 -14.17 15.12 -14.65
CA ALA A 1002 -15.63 15.07 -14.52
C ALA A 1002 -16.07 13.58 -14.59
N SER A 1003 -17.35 13.30 -14.34
CA SER A 1003 -17.88 11.93 -14.33
C SER A 1003 -19.07 11.79 -15.28
N VAL A 1004 -19.18 10.64 -15.95
CA VAL A 1004 -20.33 10.26 -16.79
C VAL A 1004 -20.94 8.95 -16.29
N THR A 1005 -22.25 8.79 -16.43
CA THR A 1005 -22.91 7.49 -16.18
C THR A 1005 -23.07 6.75 -17.50
N LEU A 1006 -22.38 5.63 -17.64
CA LEU A 1006 -22.55 4.68 -18.75
C LEU A 1006 -23.68 3.70 -18.46
N VAL A 1007 -24.55 3.47 -19.44
CA VAL A 1007 -25.75 2.63 -19.29
C VAL A 1007 -25.87 1.54 -20.36
N ASP A 1008 -26.47 0.40 -19.99
CA ASP A 1008 -26.72 -0.71 -20.90
C ASP A 1008 -27.83 -0.39 -21.91
N GLY A 1009 -27.46 -0.31 -23.19
CA GLY A 1009 -28.38 -0.07 -24.30
C GLY A 1009 -29.28 -1.26 -24.68
N ASP A 1010 -29.02 -2.46 -24.16
CA ASP A 1010 -29.81 -3.68 -24.37
C ASP A 1010 -30.86 -3.93 -23.26
N THR A 1011 -30.90 -3.09 -22.22
CA THR A 1011 -32.00 -3.03 -21.23
C THR A 1011 -32.91 -1.83 -21.54
N PRO A 1012 -34.24 -1.85 -21.33
CA PRO A 1012 -35.07 -0.65 -21.45
C PRO A 1012 -34.70 0.38 -20.39
N MET A 1013 -34.56 1.66 -20.76
CA MET A 1013 -34.18 2.72 -19.83
C MET A 1013 -34.73 4.09 -20.25
N PHE A 1014 -35.45 4.76 -19.34
CA PHE A 1014 -36.22 5.97 -19.62
C PHE A 1014 -35.83 7.14 -18.72
N GLU A 1015 -35.32 8.21 -19.34
CA GLU A 1015 -34.83 9.40 -18.65
C GLU A 1015 -35.80 10.59 -18.77
N LEU A 1016 -36.21 11.14 -17.62
CA LEU A 1016 -36.88 12.45 -17.51
C LEU A 1016 -35.94 13.61 -17.88
N THR A 1017 -36.05 14.14 -19.10
CA THR A 1017 -35.17 15.20 -19.64
C THR A 1017 -35.75 16.63 -19.54
N ASP A 1018 -37.05 16.79 -19.29
CA ASP A 1018 -37.67 18.08 -18.90
C ASP A 1018 -38.94 17.84 -18.06
N VAL A 1019 -39.12 18.63 -16.99
CA VAL A 1019 -40.31 18.59 -16.13
C VAL A 1019 -40.72 20.02 -15.73
N ALA A 1020 -41.81 20.50 -16.32
CA ALA A 1020 -42.32 21.85 -16.15
C ALA A 1020 -43.65 21.90 -15.39
N PHE A 1021 -43.63 22.46 -14.18
CA PHE A 1021 -44.80 22.76 -13.34
C PHE A 1021 -44.76 24.21 -12.82
N PRO A 1022 -45.91 24.87 -12.53
CA PRO A 1022 -45.93 26.17 -11.87
C PRO A 1022 -45.46 26.08 -10.41
N GLU A 1023 -44.67 27.06 -9.96
CA GLU A 1023 -44.23 27.18 -8.55
C GLU A 1023 -45.37 27.57 -7.60
N SER A 1024 -46.44 28.16 -8.12
CA SER A 1024 -47.64 28.55 -7.39
C SER A 1024 -48.90 28.20 -8.19
N VAL A 1025 -49.86 27.56 -7.55
CA VAL A 1025 -51.13 27.10 -8.14
C VAL A 1025 -52.30 27.79 -7.45
N GLU A 1026 -53.26 28.31 -8.22
CA GLU A 1026 -54.53 28.78 -7.66
C GLU A 1026 -55.38 27.57 -7.25
N LYS A 1027 -55.90 27.61 -6.02
CA LYS A 1027 -56.81 26.58 -5.50
C LYS A 1027 -58.11 26.49 -6.34
N ASP A 1028 -58.71 25.30 -6.37
CA ASP A 1028 -59.87 24.95 -7.19
C ASP A 1028 -59.57 25.01 -8.72
N THR A 1029 -58.30 24.82 -9.12
CA THR A 1029 -57.87 24.75 -10.53
C THR A 1029 -57.14 23.44 -10.90
N GLU A 1030 -57.04 23.21 -12.21
CA GLU A 1030 -56.35 22.08 -12.85
C GLU A 1030 -55.06 22.60 -13.54
N PRO A 1031 -53.93 22.83 -12.81
CA PRO A 1031 -52.64 23.21 -13.41
C PRO A 1031 -52.10 22.14 -14.36
N SER A 1032 -51.44 22.58 -15.43
CA SER A 1032 -50.75 21.71 -16.38
C SER A 1032 -49.34 21.34 -15.93
N LEU A 1033 -49.03 20.06 -15.95
CA LEU A 1033 -47.69 19.49 -15.81
C LEU A 1033 -47.23 18.96 -17.17
N SER A 1034 -46.13 19.48 -17.69
CA SER A 1034 -45.47 18.94 -18.89
C SER A 1034 -44.23 18.15 -18.49
N VAL A 1035 -44.06 16.99 -19.10
CA VAL A 1035 -42.97 16.04 -18.88
C VAL A 1035 -42.44 15.58 -20.23
N THR A 1036 -41.12 15.54 -20.39
CA THR A 1036 -40.43 14.95 -21.54
C THR A 1036 -39.61 13.76 -21.06
N ILE A 1037 -39.76 12.62 -21.73
CA ILE A 1037 -38.98 11.40 -21.48
C ILE A 1037 -38.23 11.03 -22.76
N GLN A 1038 -37.00 10.54 -22.62
CA GLN A 1038 -36.21 9.92 -23.68
C GLN A 1038 -36.03 8.42 -23.36
N ASN A 1039 -36.09 7.54 -24.37
CA ASN A 1039 -35.63 6.16 -24.21
C ASN A 1039 -34.15 6.05 -24.65
N LEU A 1040 -33.27 5.68 -23.73
CA LEU A 1040 -31.84 5.45 -23.99
C LEU A 1040 -31.56 3.99 -24.40
N GLY A 1041 -32.42 3.06 -23.97
CA GLY A 1041 -32.22 1.62 -24.09
C GLY A 1041 -33.21 0.91 -25.03
N MET A 1042 -33.52 -0.36 -24.74
CA MET A 1042 -34.47 -1.16 -25.54
C MET A 1042 -35.92 -0.62 -25.51
N ALA A 1043 -36.69 -0.96 -26.54
CA ALA A 1043 -38.05 -0.47 -26.72
C ALA A 1043 -39.10 -1.17 -25.81
N ASP A 1044 -39.69 -0.43 -24.86
CA ASP A 1044 -40.77 -0.91 -23.96
C ASP A 1044 -41.81 0.18 -23.64
N GLU A 1045 -42.92 -0.14 -22.94
CA GLU A 1045 -44.02 0.75 -22.54
C GLU A 1045 -43.81 1.42 -21.16
N GLN A 1046 -43.14 2.58 -21.14
CA GLN A 1046 -42.90 3.34 -19.91
C GLN A 1046 -44.19 3.83 -19.21
N ALA A 1047 -44.27 3.80 -17.88
CA ALA A 1047 -45.32 4.48 -17.12
C ALA A 1047 -44.83 5.79 -16.47
N ILE A 1048 -45.65 6.84 -16.52
CA ILE A 1048 -45.37 8.11 -15.82
C ILE A 1048 -46.32 8.18 -14.61
N VAL A 1049 -45.79 8.35 -13.41
CA VAL A 1049 -46.57 8.53 -12.18
C VAL A 1049 -46.24 9.90 -11.59
N ALA A 1050 -47.26 10.76 -11.46
CA ALA A 1050 -47.10 12.02 -10.74
C ALA A 1050 -47.77 11.90 -9.37
N ARG A 1051 -47.01 12.15 -8.30
CA ARG A 1051 -47.48 12.16 -6.90
C ARG A 1051 -47.36 13.56 -6.35
N VAL A 1052 -48.30 13.93 -5.48
CA VAL A 1052 -48.18 15.13 -4.63
C VAL A 1052 -48.21 14.70 -3.17
N THR A 1053 -47.23 15.14 -2.39
CA THR A 1053 -47.04 14.91 -0.95
C THR A 1053 -47.23 16.20 -0.16
N ASP A 1054 -47.75 16.09 1.07
CA ASP A 1054 -47.89 17.21 2.01
C ASP A 1054 -46.69 17.32 3.00
N ASP A 1055 -46.71 18.34 3.87
CA ASP A 1055 -45.73 18.58 4.95
C ASP A 1055 -45.43 17.36 5.85
N ALA A 1056 -46.28 16.32 5.86
CA ALA A 1056 -46.10 15.11 6.65
C ALA A 1056 -45.53 13.94 5.83
N GLY A 1057 -45.36 14.10 4.52
CA GLY A 1057 -45.00 13.06 3.57
C GLY A 1057 -46.16 12.12 3.20
N ASP A 1058 -47.40 12.45 3.57
CA ASP A 1058 -48.58 11.68 3.16
C ASP A 1058 -48.93 12.06 1.70
N THR A 1059 -49.08 11.05 0.82
CA THR A 1059 -49.45 11.28 -0.58
C THR A 1059 -50.90 11.72 -0.71
N VAL A 1060 -51.11 12.98 -1.08
CA VAL A 1060 -52.42 13.65 -1.17
C VAL A 1060 -53.04 13.60 -2.58
N LEU A 1061 -52.22 13.54 -3.64
CA LEU A 1061 -52.68 13.26 -5.01
C LEU A 1061 -51.78 12.22 -5.69
N THR A 1062 -52.34 11.48 -6.64
CA THR A 1062 -51.57 10.67 -7.59
C THR A 1062 -52.33 10.55 -8.91
N ASP A 1063 -51.65 10.80 -10.03
CA ASP A 1063 -52.12 10.40 -11.36
C ASP A 1063 -51.09 9.47 -12.04
N ARG A 1064 -51.54 8.58 -12.92
CA ARG A 1064 -50.67 7.64 -13.65
C ARG A 1064 -51.10 7.51 -15.10
N LEU A 1065 -50.17 7.83 -15.99
CA LEU A 1065 -50.26 7.57 -17.42
C LEU A 1065 -49.40 6.35 -17.77
N ILE A 1066 -49.85 5.53 -18.72
CA ILE A 1066 -48.97 4.58 -19.43
C ILE A 1066 -48.69 5.21 -20.78
N ALA A 1067 -47.42 5.31 -21.15
CA ALA A 1067 -46.97 5.86 -22.42
C ALA A 1067 -47.37 4.94 -23.59
N ALA A 1068 -46.97 5.34 -24.80
CA ALA A 1068 -46.80 4.36 -25.87
C ALA A 1068 -45.36 3.83 -25.77
N SER A 1069 -45.12 2.60 -26.24
CA SER A 1069 -43.75 2.13 -26.37
C SER A 1069 -42.94 3.06 -27.29
N LEU A 1070 -41.70 3.35 -26.86
CA LEU A 1070 -40.74 4.23 -27.54
C LEU A 1070 -39.57 3.38 -28.02
N GLU A 1071 -39.14 3.57 -29.27
CA GLU A 1071 -37.90 2.95 -29.78
C GLU A 1071 -36.66 3.68 -29.18
N ARG A 1072 -35.46 3.06 -29.21
CA ARG A 1072 -34.21 3.70 -28.73
C ARG A 1072 -33.99 5.05 -29.41
N GLY A 1073 -33.77 6.10 -28.63
CA GLY A 1073 -33.62 7.48 -29.11
C GLY A 1073 -34.93 8.22 -29.46
N GLU A 1074 -36.11 7.64 -29.21
CA GLU A 1074 -37.37 8.38 -29.29
C GLU A 1074 -37.66 9.17 -28.01
N HIS A 1075 -38.07 10.43 -28.17
CA HIS A 1075 -38.53 11.29 -27.07
C HIS A 1075 -40.06 11.39 -27.05
N LEU A 1076 -40.64 11.56 -25.87
CA LEU A 1076 -42.08 11.69 -25.66
C LEU A 1076 -42.45 12.86 -24.74
N GLU A 1077 -42.89 13.96 -25.35
CA GLU A 1077 -43.57 15.04 -24.64
C GLU A 1077 -44.98 14.60 -24.18
N ARG A 1078 -45.33 14.87 -22.91
CA ARG A 1078 -46.66 14.68 -22.34
C ARG A 1078 -47.04 15.83 -21.41
N THR A 1079 -48.13 16.52 -21.74
CA THR A 1079 -48.82 17.42 -20.80
C THR A 1079 -50.06 16.73 -20.23
N PHE A 1080 -50.20 16.76 -18.91
CA PHE A 1080 -51.38 16.34 -18.15
C PHE A 1080 -51.78 17.41 -17.14
N PHE A 1081 -52.90 17.21 -16.44
CA PHE A 1081 -53.50 18.22 -15.56
C PHE A 1081 -53.79 17.61 -14.19
N LEU A 1082 -53.25 18.21 -13.12
CA LEU A 1082 -53.45 17.73 -11.74
C LEU A 1082 -54.65 18.43 -11.12
N ASP A 1083 -55.65 17.68 -10.61
CA ASP A 1083 -56.80 18.26 -9.91
C ASP A 1083 -56.40 18.67 -8.48
N THR A 1084 -56.13 19.96 -8.28
CA THR A 1084 -55.72 20.50 -6.97
C THR A 1084 -56.90 20.96 -6.09
N ALA A 1085 -58.15 20.75 -6.51
CA ALA A 1085 -59.31 21.32 -5.83
C ALA A 1085 -59.58 20.76 -4.41
N GLU A 1086 -59.16 19.53 -4.11
CA GLU A 1086 -59.27 18.98 -2.74
C GLU A 1086 -58.05 19.30 -1.85
N LEU A 1087 -57.01 20.01 -2.36
CA LEU A 1087 -55.85 20.42 -1.57
C LEU A 1087 -56.16 21.64 -0.66
N PRO A 1088 -55.75 21.60 0.62
CA PRO A 1088 -55.61 22.80 1.46
C PRO A 1088 -54.62 23.84 0.89
N ILE A 1089 -54.69 25.06 1.42
CA ILE A 1089 -53.66 26.09 1.19
C ILE A 1089 -52.39 25.66 1.95
N GLY A 1090 -51.24 25.65 1.28
CA GLY A 1090 -49.96 25.21 1.84
C GLY A 1090 -48.90 24.95 0.77
N GLU A 1091 -47.69 24.64 1.22
CA GLU A 1091 -46.63 24.10 0.37
C GLU A 1091 -46.85 22.58 0.18
N TYR A 1092 -46.47 22.07 -0.99
CA TYR A 1092 -46.54 20.67 -1.37
C TYR A 1092 -45.32 20.29 -2.19
N GLU A 1093 -45.01 19.01 -2.21
CA GLU A 1093 -43.96 18.42 -3.03
C GLU A 1093 -44.59 17.62 -4.17
N LEU A 1094 -44.11 17.85 -5.39
CA LEU A 1094 -44.47 17.11 -6.60
C LEU A 1094 -43.31 16.19 -6.96
N THR A 1095 -43.55 14.88 -7.00
CA THR A 1095 -42.64 13.88 -7.56
C THR A 1095 -43.22 13.34 -8.86
N VAL A 1096 -42.40 13.29 -9.91
CA VAL A 1096 -42.69 12.61 -11.18
C VAL A 1096 -41.75 11.43 -11.29
N GLU A 1097 -42.30 10.21 -11.30
CA GLU A 1097 -41.57 8.95 -11.39
C GLU A 1097 -41.74 8.35 -12.80
N THR A 1098 -40.67 7.82 -13.36
CA THR A 1098 -40.71 6.72 -14.34
C THR A 1098 -40.58 5.39 -13.59
N ASP A 1099 -40.24 4.30 -14.28
CA ASP A 1099 -39.90 3.02 -13.66
C ASP A 1099 -38.36 2.94 -13.39
N ASP A 1100 -37.57 3.91 -13.90
CA ASP A 1100 -36.09 3.97 -13.79
C ASP A 1100 -35.56 5.19 -13.00
N ASN A 1101 -36.18 6.38 -13.13
CA ASN A 1101 -35.75 7.62 -12.47
C ASN A 1101 -36.92 8.49 -11.96
N ASP A 1102 -36.63 9.44 -11.07
CA ASP A 1102 -37.62 10.40 -10.57
C ASP A 1102 -37.13 11.85 -10.52
N TYR A 1103 -38.08 12.78 -10.54
CA TYR A 1103 -37.87 14.23 -10.45
C TYR A 1103 -38.77 14.80 -9.36
N THR A 1104 -38.23 15.57 -8.41
CA THR A 1104 -38.99 16.13 -7.28
C THR A 1104 -38.82 17.66 -7.16
N ARG A 1105 -39.93 18.39 -6.95
CA ARG A 1105 -39.95 19.85 -6.78
C ARG A 1105 -41.11 20.34 -5.89
N THR A 1106 -40.87 21.36 -5.06
CA THR A 1106 -41.90 22.01 -4.24
C THR A 1106 -42.73 23.06 -5.00
N PHE A 1107 -44.02 23.20 -4.66
CA PHE A 1107 -44.91 24.26 -5.13
C PHE A 1107 -45.94 24.67 -4.05
N GLU A 1108 -46.51 25.89 -4.14
CA GLU A 1108 -47.53 26.38 -3.19
C GLU A 1108 -48.94 26.38 -3.80
N VAL A 1109 -49.95 25.90 -3.05
CA VAL A 1109 -51.38 26.10 -3.38
C VAL A 1109 -51.90 27.32 -2.63
N GLN A 1110 -52.33 28.35 -3.37
CA GLN A 1110 -52.82 29.62 -2.83
C GLN A 1110 -54.32 29.83 -3.11
N ASP A 1111 -55.04 30.46 -2.19
CA ASP A 1111 -56.46 30.84 -2.36
C ASP A 1111 -56.59 32.34 -2.68
N THR A 1112 -56.79 32.65 -3.96
CA THR A 1112 -56.91 34.02 -4.48
C THR A 1112 -58.34 34.57 -4.40
N SER A 1113 -59.29 33.85 -3.77
CA SER A 1113 -60.72 34.13 -3.89
C SER A 1113 -61.28 35.23 -2.97
N ASP A 1114 -60.47 35.84 -2.09
CA ASP A 1114 -60.93 36.86 -1.12
C ASP A 1114 -59.97 38.07 -0.95
N ASP A 1115 -59.44 38.62 -2.05
CA ASP A 1115 -58.86 39.99 -2.06
C ASP A 1115 -59.37 40.88 -3.22
N ASP A 1116 -60.58 41.41 -3.08
CA ASP A 1116 -60.99 42.64 -3.78
C ASP A 1116 -62.06 43.42 -3.00
N ALA A 1117 -61.62 44.34 -2.11
CA ALA A 1117 -62.12 45.74 -2.05
C ALA A 1117 -61.66 46.59 -0.84
N GLU A 1118 -60.59 47.37 -0.99
CA GLU A 1118 -60.65 48.83 -0.73
C GLU A 1118 -59.69 49.61 -1.67
N THR A 1119 -60.22 50.00 -2.84
CA THR A 1119 -60.00 51.31 -3.52
C THR A 1119 -58.56 51.84 -3.75
N SER A 1120 -58.15 52.31 -4.93
CA SER A 1120 -58.93 52.97 -6.00
C SER A 1120 -58.13 53.22 -7.29
N TYR A 1121 -58.82 53.13 -8.45
CA TYR A 1121 -58.62 53.93 -9.68
C TYR A 1121 -57.28 53.76 -10.46
N ASP A 1122 -57.25 53.72 -11.80
CA ASP A 1122 -58.34 53.84 -12.81
C ASP A 1122 -57.95 53.14 -14.14
N ASP A 1123 -58.93 53.01 -15.06
CA ASP A 1123 -58.78 52.63 -16.48
C ASP A 1123 -57.58 53.34 -17.18
N SER A 1124 -56.94 52.79 -18.22
CA SER A 1124 -57.41 51.89 -19.28
C SER A 1124 -56.24 51.11 -19.91
N VAL A 1125 -56.28 49.81 -20.22
CA VAL A 1125 -57.28 49.01 -20.98
C VAL A 1125 -57.45 49.46 -22.43
N THR A 1126 -56.73 48.81 -23.36
CA THR A 1126 -57.20 48.29 -24.66
C THR A 1126 -56.01 47.60 -25.32
N ARG A 1127 -56.04 46.44 -26.00
CA ARG A 1127 -57.02 45.45 -26.52
C ARG A 1127 -56.33 44.85 -27.78
N PRO A 1128 -56.81 43.75 -28.38
CA PRO A 1128 -55.89 42.63 -28.64
C PRO A 1128 -55.99 42.16 -30.10
N ASP A 1129 -56.01 40.83 -30.27
CA ASP A 1129 -56.48 40.05 -31.41
C ASP A 1129 -55.53 39.95 -32.63
N ASP A 1130 -55.13 38.71 -32.89
CA ASP A 1130 -55.29 37.99 -34.16
C ASP A 1130 -55.07 38.77 -35.48
N SER A 1131 -54.08 38.34 -36.27
CA SER A 1131 -54.32 37.28 -37.28
C SER A 1131 -53.30 37.26 -38.43
N VAL A 1132 -52.93 36.04 -38.83
CA VAL A 1132 -52.75 35.55 -40.23
C VAL A 1132 -52.22 36.55 -41.28
N SER A 1133 -50.96 36.37 -41.72
CA SER A 1133 -50.63 35.99 -43.12
C SER A 1133 -49.11 35.95 -43.41
N GLU A 1134 -48.71 34.99 -44.26
CA GLU A 1134 -47.76 35.11 -45.39
C GLU A 1134 -46.58 36.11 -45.32
N GLY A 1135 -45.33 35.64 -45.54
CA GLY A 1135 -44.19 36.55 -45.74
C GLY A 1135 -42.83 35.89 -45.97
N ASP A 1136 -42.58 35.50 -47.22
CA ASP A 1136 -41.32 34.97 -47.77
C ASP A 1136 -40.00 35.68 -47.35
N ASP A 1137 -38.94 34.87 -47.28
CA ASP A 1137 -37.60 35.08 -47.86
C ASP A 1137 -36.59 36.13 -47.34
N SER A 1138 -35.33 35.70 -47.54
CA SER A 1138 -34.05 36.44 -47.66
C SER A 1138 -33.37 36.89 -46.37
N ASP A 1139 -32.20 36.35 -45.98
CA ASP A 1139 -30.92 36.09 -46.71
C ASP A 1139 -29.98 37.31 -46.72
N SER A 1140 -28.69 37.01 -46.73
CA SER A 1140 -27.52 37.90 -46.67
C SER A 1140 -27.37 38.70 -45.36
N ARG A 1141 -26.37 38.44 -44.50
CA ARG A 1141 -24.89 38.37 -44.68
C ARG A 1141 -24.20 39.74 -44.51
N ASP A 1142 -22.90 39.63 -44.21
CA ASP A 1142 -21.84 40.55 -44.65
C ASP A 1142 -21.79 41.96 -44.01
N ASP A 1143 -21.07 42.01 -42.88
CA ASP A 1143 -19.60 42.25 -42.88
C ASP A 1143 -19.04 43.54 -42.25
N ARG A 1144 -17.80 43.39 -41.75
CA ARG A 1144 -16.73 44.40 -41.66
C ARG A 1144 -16.98 45.72 -40.89
N ALA A 1145 -16.81 45.64 -39.57
CA ALA A 1145 -15.58 46.04 -38.84
C ALA A 1145 -14.97 47.46 -39.01
N VAL A 1146 -13.80 47.65 -38.37
CA VAL A 1146 -12.83 48.75 -38.48
C VAL A 1146 -13.05 49.98 -37.56
N ASP A 1147 -12.66 49.78 -36.29
CA ASP A 1147 -11.49 50.44 -35.65
C ASP A 1147 -11.57 51.91 -35.15
N ASN A 1148 -10.68 52.19 -34.18
CA ASN A 1148 -10.19 53.45 -33.61
C ASN A 1148 -10.96 54.19 -32.50
N LYS A 1149 -10.61 53.80 -31.26
CA LYS A 1149 -9.75 54.55 -30.31
C LYS A 1149 -10.28 55.78 -29.55
N ASP A 1150 -9.72 55.88 -28.33
CA ASP A 1150 -9.30 57.10 -27.60
C ASP A 1150 -10.36 58.17 -27.25
N SER A 1151 -10.42 58.70 -26.02
CA SER A 1151 -9.48 58.56 -24.88
C SER A 1151 -10.01 59.28 -23.61
N ARG A 1152 -9.47 58.86 -22.45
CA ARG A 1152 -9.05 59.68 -21.28
C ARG A 1152 -10.04 60.58 -20.52
N ASP A 1153 -9.98 60.41 -19.18
CA ASP A 1153 -9.86 61.42 -18.10
C ASP A 1153 -10.97 62.51 -17.97
N ASP A 1154 -11.44 62.91 -16.78
CA ASP A 1154 -10.64 63.28 -15.61
C ASP A 1154 -11.52 63.46 -14.32
N ARG A 1155 -10.94 63.14 -13.14
CA ARG A 1155 -11.12 63.76 -11.80
C ARG A 1155 -12.38 63.61 -10.89
N GLU A 1156 -12.09 63.05 -9.70
CA GLU A 1156 -12.22 63.63 -8.33
C GLU A 1156 -13.59 64.09 -7.74
N ALA A 1157 -14.05 63.36 -6.70
CA ALA A 1157 -14.43 63.88 -5.36
C ALA A 1157 -14.71 62.66 -4.44
N ASP A 1158 -14.03 62.37 -3.32
CA ASP A 1158 -13.46 63.15 -2.19
C ASP A 1158 -14.42 63.32 -0.96
N ASP A 1159 -14.58 62.20 -0.23
CA ASP A 1159 -14.42 62.02 1.23
C ASP A 1159 -15.49 62.46 2.30
N GLN A 1160 -15.51 61.68 3.40
CA GLN A 1160 -16.04 61.83 4.78
C GLN A 1160 -17.56 61.88 5.12
N SER A 1161 -18.09 60.73 5.59
CA SER A 1161 -18.54 60.44 7.00
C SER A 1161 -19.62 61.34 7.70
N PRO A 1162 -20.11 61.09 8.95
CA PRO A 1162 -19.95 59.93 9.89
C PRO A 1162 -21.25 59.40 10.60
N GLY A 1163 -21.19 58.20 11.19
CA GLY A 1163 -21.40 58.01 12.66
C GLY A 1163 -22.77 57.57 13.29
N PHE A 1164 -22.81 56.30 13.76
CA PHE A 1164 -23.46 55.74 14.99
C PHE A 1164 -25.00 55.85 15.26
N GLY A 1165 -25.65 54.73 15.69
CA GLY A 1165 -27.12 54.66 15.93
C GLY A 1165 -27.72 53.71 17.02
N LEU A 1166 -27.39 52.40 17.05
CA LEU A 1166 -27.76 51.36 18.06
C LEU A 1166 -29.24 50.83 18.19
N ALA A 1167 -29.37 49.49 18.30
CA ALA A 1167 -30.46 48.65 18.89
C ALA A 1167 -31.87 48.61 18.21
N SER A 1168 -32.73 47.55 18.25
CA SER A 1168 -32.69 46.08 18.61
C SER A 1168 -34.13 45.48 18.36
N VAL A 1169 -34.53 44.18 18.49
CA VAL A 1169 -33.97 42.93 19.08
C VAL A 1169 -34.70 41.64 18.56
N LEU A 1170 -34.01 40.47 18.69
CA LEU A 1170 -34.40 39.02 18.71
C LEU A 1170 -35.87 38.49 18.66
N ALA A 1171 -36.09 37.43 17.87
CA ALA A 1171 -36.41 36.02 18.28
C ALA A 1171 -36.75 35.12 17.05
N GLY A 1172 -36.44 33.81 16.96
CA GLY A 1172 -35.60 32.91 17.78
C GLY A 1172 -35.94 31.40 17.61
N ILE A 1173 -35.08 30.50 18.14
CA ILE A 1173 -35.25 29.02 18.28
C ILE A 1173 -35.09 28.22 16.95
N ALA A 1174 -34.24 27.19 16.81
CA ALA A 1174 -33.07 26.64 17.55
C ALA A 1174 -32.35 25.63 16.60
N GLY A 1175 -31.16 25.06 16.85
CA GLY A 1175 -30.27 25.03 18.03
C GLY A 1175 -30.43 23.75 18.87
N ALA A 1176 -29.38 23.03 19.31
CA ALA A 1176 -27.92 23.19 19.15
C ALA A 1176 -27.25 21.82 19.49
N GLY A 1177 -25.98 21.51 19.21
CA GLY A 1177 -24.86 22.35 18.74
C GLY A 1177 -23.75 22.45 19.81
N TYR A 1178 -22.55 21.93 19.51
CA TYR A 1178 -21.46 21.61 20.45
C TYR A 1178 -20.11 21.54 19.68
N LEU A 1179 -18.89 21.62 20.25
CA LEU A 1179 -18.47 21.85 21.64
C LEU A 1179 -17.03 22.46 21.69
N LEU A 1180 -16.87 23.77 21.98
CA LEU A 1180 -15.59 24.28 22.54
C LEU A 1180 -15.71 25.67 23.16
N ARG A 1181 -15.34 25.84 24.45
CA ARG A 1181 -14.55 26.99 24.97
C ARG A 1181 -14.32 26.98 26.50
N GLN A 1182 -13.11 27.38 26.91
CA GLN A 1182 -12.84 27.99 28.22
C GLN A 1182 -13.49 29.41 28.27
N ARG A 1183 -13.53 30.23 29.33
CA ARG A 1183 -12.64 30.47 30.48
C ARG A 1183 -13.33 31.53 31.36
N VAL A 1184 -13.03 31.64 32.66
CA VAL A 1184 -13.21 32.91 33.40
C VAL A 1184 -12.01 33.12 34.32
N SER A 1185 -11.42 34.32 34.28
CA SER A 1185 -10.28 34.74 35.09
C SER A 1185 -10.71 35.57 36.31
N MET A 1186 -9.82 35.70 37.30
CA MET A 1186 -9.75 36.88 38.14
C MET A 1186 -8.33 37.10 38.70
N ASP A 1187 -8.03 38.34 39.08
CA ASP A 1187 -6.67 38.87 39.18
C ASP A 1187 -5.84 38.44 40.40
N ALA A 1188 -4.52 38.42 40.18
CA ALA A 1188 -3.39 38.81 41.06
C ALA A 1188 -3.51 38.73 42.61
N ASP A 1189 -2.48 38.14 43.25
CA ASP A 1189 -1.49 38.98 43.96
C ASP A 1189 -0.13 38.26 44.24
N GLN A 1190 0.79 38.99 44.87
CA GLN A 1190 2.25 38.79 45.02
C GLN A 1190 2.80 37.61 45.87
N GLU A 1191 4.15 37.49 45.80
CA GLU A 1191 5.14 37.08 46.84
C GLU A 1191 5.61 35.60 47.01
N ASN A 1192 6.73 35.30 46.33
CA ASN A 1192 8.09 35.09 46.92
C ASN A 1192 8.48 33.78 47.67
N ASP A 1193 9.73 33.35 47.42
CA ASP A 1193 10.50 32.20 48.01
C ASP A 1193 9.92 30.78 47.76
N SER A 1194 10.72 29.72 47.59
CA SER A 1194 12.19 29.56 47.68
C SER A 1194 12.73 28.53 46.69
#